data_AF-A0A6N9AEL6-F1
#
_entry.id   AF-A0A6N9AEL6-F1
#
_cell.length_a   1.000
_cell.length_b   1.000
_cell.length_c   1.000
_cell.angle_alpha   90.00
_cell.angle_beta   90.00
_cell.angle_gamma   90.00
#
_symmetry.space_group_name_H-M   'P 1'
#
loop_
_entity.id
_entity.type
_entity.pdbx_description
1 polymer ?
#
loop_
_entity_poly.entity_id
_entity_poly.type
_entity_poly.pdbx_seq_one_letter_code
_entity_poly.pdbx_strand_id
1 'polypeptide(L)'
;MKRCLAGQIRPHEYTTSSMGPARTPVLLFLACVLIGIWAVSPSRAQELPVYESQVVVVQVEPGVAIVEGAAKTGLEVFDRTAAGYGVHTIERVFPFLDHVQPTPKTQQNLVALRHTYYVRYSAGDDPERVAKALASVPGVIYAEPVIINRLLESQIRIEPDDSLFSDQTYLRHMRLPEAWDIVKGEDMSPPVVIAIVDDGSDWRHEDLLANVWTNANEIPDNGIDDDNNGFIDDVHGVNLCNRDDTNNDPFEPRLSGHGTSVAGTAGGVTNNGIGVAGAAWNAQLMHTCGLSYRGVLYAAANGADIVNTSWSGESPQASTFVAQSLDLATDMGALVVASAGNANLNSDLYRFYPSNYPRVLSVGATAKDSRNRASFTNYGKTVNVFAPGVGIITTAVDDKYTLSASGTSFSAPLVSGVAALVKTRYPDISPDALREQIRLASERLDAENPGQAGRLGRGYVNAEASLKTPVFPAVRLTQWTWDDTDGDRMIMSGEEVTIKAVFVNHLADAQELSIGLTGAESYPYIDLSNAEQMVGRLTRGDSTEVTLRFVVANDAPSSRVIRLYPQIRDGAFVDEPDQLSFGINSRIELDHAALSALFTSTGGASWRSNSYWDITTVPTPSELARWHGVVVSHGILSRLDLCRNRLMGTLPSELGDLQGLEDLRLCENSITGEIPPELGKLTQLQWLDLNRNSLTGEIPRELANLSQVQYLSLRDNALSGEIPRELANLSRLQYLSLRDNALSGEIPRELANLSQLQYLSLQGNDLSGEIPRELVNLQLLLRLELNHNSLTGKIPHELENLLQLQWLWLGGNRFTGEIPSELGNMIQLQWLDLGVNSLYGEIPNELGNMSQLQNLRLSGNLLTGEIPGELANLTQLKWLHLSGNSLTGEIPDELGDLSQLKGLYLSDNLLTGKIPSELGNLSQLTALHLHDNAFTGRLPRSLMQLTNLRVLHFIRSGLCAPGDDAFQMWLNNIRHKSGPTCSGVHFADSVADQSFPRAQPIVTVVLPEAIGASPINYTLTPALPTGLAFDQANRTISGLPTVVTPATPYRYKATDAHGSTDSLSFSIEVYSPVSAEHESLPEEFVLHGNFPNPFRHTTQLLMDLPWPARVTVEVIDVIGRRVLTTPSTDLNAGWQRSVDLTMAALPSGLYLYRVHASLPRGRVVHAGRFVHVR
;
A
#
# COMPACT_ATOMS: atom_id res chain seq x y z
N MET A 1 29.17 -47.28 33.80
CA MET A 1 28.28 -46.23 34.37
C MET A 1 28.89 -44.82 34.44
N LYS A 2 30.19 -44.62 34.23
CA LYS A 2 30.74 -43.36 33.69
C LYS A 2 31.51 -43.69 32.40
N ARG A 3 31.51 -42.79 31.41
CA ARG A 3 31.99 -43.01 30.02
C ARG A 3 31.23 -44.05 29.16
N CYS A 4 29.93 -44.25 29.43
CA CYS A 4 28.95 -44.67 28.41
C CYS A 4 27.83 -43.60 28.30
N LEU A 5 28.25 -42.34 28.35
CA LEU A 5 27.42 -41.12 28.23
C LEU A 5 28.17 -40.14 27.33
N ALA A 6 28.28 -40.53 26.06
CA ALA A 6 28.71 -39.74 24.91
C ALA A 6 28.25 -40.55 23.69
N GLY A 7 27.37 -39.99 22.85
CA GLY A 7 26.59 -40.76 21.86
C GLY A 7 27.29 -41.04 20.53
N GLN A 8 26.47 -41.35 19.51
CA GLN A 8 26.83 -41.80 18.15
C GLN A 8 27.27 -43.29 18.12
N ILE A 9 26.59 -44.17 17.39
CA ILE A 9 26.47 -44.21 15.92
C ILE A 9 25.11 -44.79 15.46
N ARG A 10 24.66 -44.47 14.23
CA ARG A 10 23.45 -45.01 13.56
C ARG A 10 23.77 -46.20 12.63
N PRO A 11 22.79 -47.02 12.21
CA PRO A 11 23.05 -48.35 11.66
C PRO A 11 23.18 -48.46 10.13
N HIS A 12 23.77 -49.59 9.70
CA HIS A 12 23.68 -50.29 8.41
C HIS A 12 24.01 -49.59 7.07
N GLU A 13 24.87 -50.25 6.28
CA GLU A 13 24.62 -50.52 4.85
C GLU A 13 25.37 -51.78 4.38
N TYR A 14 25.22 -52.18 3.10
CA TYR A 14 25.58 -53.51 2.56
C TYR A 14 26.30 -53.42 1.18
N THR A 15 27.03 -54.41 0.64
CA THR A 15 27.23 -55.82 1.06
C THR A 15 28.72 -56.16 1.31
N THR A 16 29.53 -57.01 0.64
CA THR A 16 29.43 -57.92 -0.55
C THR A 16 30.23 -59.23 -0.35
N SER A 17 29.92 -60.21 -1.21
CA SER A 17 30.60 -61.49 -1.53
C SER A 17 32.12 -61.59 -1.26
N SER A 18 32.69 -62.67 -0.68
CA SER A 18 32.74 -64.03 -1.26
C SER A 18 33.68 -64.98 -0.46
N MET A 19 33.65 -66.28 -0.81
CA MET A 19 34.54 -67.39 -0.37
C MET A 19 34.38 -67.93 1.08
N GLY A 20 34.24 -69.26 1.21
CA GLY A 20 34.26 -70.05 2.46
C GLY A 20 35.50 -70.96 2.52
N PRO A 21 35.44 -72.25 2.95
CA PRO A 21 34.29 -73.03 3.45
C PRO A 21 34.56 -73.89 4.72
N ALA A 22 33.52 -74.48 5.36
CA ALA A 22 33.57 -75.83 5.97
C ALA A 22 32.22 -76.35 6.56
N ARG A 23 31.83 -77.57 6.13
CA ARG A 23 31.05 -78.62 6.87
C ARG A 23 29.55 -78.41 7.22
N THR A 24 28.73 -78.82 6.24
CA THR A 24 27.58 -79.79 6.26
C THR A 24 27.39 -80.72 7.48
N PRO A 25 26.25 -81.48 7.61
CA PRO A 25 25.05 -81.62 6.71
C PRO A 25 23.68 -81.27 7.39
N VAL A 26 22.66 -80.74 6.71
CA VAL A 26 21.72 -81.34 5.72
C VAL A 26 20.76 -82.41 6.29
N LEU A 27 19.47 -82.06 6.37
CA LEU A 27 18.36 -82.92 5.97
C LEU A 27 17.21 -82.09 5.35
N LEU A 28 16.43 -82.74 4.50
CA LEU A 28 15.59 -82.23 3.41
C LEU A 28 14.35 -81.43 3.88
N PHE A 29 13.75 -80.46 3.15
CA PHE A 29 13.47 -80.27 1.71
C PHE A 29 12.12 -80.88 1.26
N LEU A 30 11.16 -79.99 0.88
CA LEU A 30 9.89 -80.23 0.15
C LEU A 30 8.86 -81.20 0.80
N ALA A 31 7.54 -81.03 0.76
CA ALA A 31 6.61 -80.10 0.11
C ALA A 31 5.17 -80.52 0.51
N CYS A 32 4.16 -79.80 0.00
CA CYS A 32 2.73 -80.17 -0.06
C CYS A 32 2.02 -80.30 1.31
N VAL A 33 1.13 -79.38 1.68
CA VAL A 33 -0.21 -79.21 1.07
C VAL A 33 -0.97 -80.55 1.00
N LEU A 34 -1.78 -80.84 2.03
CA LEU A 34 -3.17 -81.35 1.94
C LEU A 34 -3.72 -81.76 3.33
N ILE A 35 -5.02 -81.54 3.54
CA ILE A 35 -5.90 -82.09 4.61
C ILE A 35 -5.53 -81.67 6.07
N GLY A 36 -6.40 -81.04 6.88
CA GLY A 36 -7.68 -80.38 6.61
C GLY A 36 -8.91 -80.97 7.34
N ILE A 37 -9.73 -80.05 7.88
CA ILE A 37 -11.16 -80.20 8.28
C ILE A 37 -11.42 -80.94 9.62
N TRP A 38 -12.53 -80.53 10.27
CA TRP A 38 -13.18 -81.02 11.52
C TRP A 38 -12.67 -80.39 12.83
N ALA A 39 -13.15 -79.21 13.21
CA ALA A 39 -14.49 -78.90 13.78
C ALA A 39 -14.48 -78.80 15.32
N VAL A 40 -14.54 -77.56 15.79
CA VAL A 40 -15.66 -77.01 16.60
C VAL A 40 -16.17 -77.83 17.79
N SER A 41 -16.13 -77.18 18.96
CA SER A 41 -16.72 -77.60 20.24
C SER A 41 -18.26 -77.66 20.23
N PRO A 42 -18.84 -78.32 21.24
CA PRO A 42 -19.79 -77.55 22.05
C PRO A 42 -19.64 -77.74 23.58
N SER A 43 -20.20 -76.76 24.29
CA SER A 43 -20.34 -76.57 25.76
C SER A 43 -20.65 -77.82 26.61
N ARG A 44 -20.50 -77.84 27.96
CA ARG A 44 -20.63 -76.74 28.95
C ARG A 44 -20.02 -77.16 30.31
N ALA A 45 -19.41 -76.25 31.08
CA ALA A 45 -18.92 -76.54 32.45
C ALA A 45 -18.94 -75.30 33.37
N GLN A 46 -19.06 -75.51 34.68
CA GLN A 46 -18.65 -74.55 35.72
C GLN A 46 -17.25 -74.94 36.21
N GLU A 47 -16.25 -74.06 36.12
CA GLU A 47 -14.93 -74.31 36.70
C GLU A 47 -14.88 -73.95 38.19
N LEU A 48 -14.34 -74.86 39.00
CA LEU A 48 -13.92 -74.62 40.38
C LEU A 48 -12.55 -73.90 40.39
N PRO A 49 -12.14 -73.24 41.50
CA PRO A 49 -10.81 -72.66 41.61
C PRO A 49 -9.72 -73.71 41.34
N VAL A 50 -8.84 -73.44 40.37
CA VAL A 50 -7.76 -74.36 39.97
C VAL A 50 -6.54 -74.10 40.83
N TYR A 51 -6.03 -75.13 41.51
CA TYR A 51 -4.88 -75.04 42.41
C TYR A 51 -3.56 -75.48 41.77
N GLU A 52 -2.43 -74.95 42.24
CA GLU A 52 -1.09 -75.46 41.91
C GLU A 52 -0.94 -76.87 42.50
N SER A 53 -0.85 -77.88 41.62
CA SER A 53 -0.71 -79.28 42.05
C SER A 53 0.56 -79.49 42.87
N GLN A 54 0.51 -80.36 43.89
CA GLN A 54 1.68 -80.74 44.71
C GLN A 54 2.25 -79.59 45.58
N VAL A 55 1.51 -78.49 45.75
CA VAL A 55 1.87 -77.39 46.64
C VAL A 55 0.69 -76.93 47.49
N VAL A 56 0.98 -76.62 48.75
CA VAL A 56 0.09 -75.86 49.65
C VAL A 56 0.91 -74.76 50.34
N VAL A 57 0.26 -73.65 50.69
CA VAL A 57 0.86 -72.58 51.48
C VAL A 57 0.43 -72.70 52.94
N VAL A 58 1.38 -72.52 53.86
CA VAL A 58 1.22 -72.75 55.30
C VAL A 58 1.81 -71.58 56.06
N GLN A 59 1.07 -70.99 57.00
CA GLN A 59 1.62 -70.01 57.96
C GLN A 59 1.70 -70.62 59.35
N VAL A 60 2.83 -70.42 60.04
CA VAL A 60 3.09 -70.94 61.39
C VAL A 60 3.27 -69.83 62.42
N GLU A 61 3.11 -70.17 63.69
CA GLU A 61 3.24 -69.21 64.79
C GLU A 61 4.69 -68.67 64.94
N PRO A 62 4.88 -67.35 65.20
CA PRO A 62 6.21 -66.77 65.36
C PRO A 62 6.99 -67.41 66.52
N GLY A 63 8.02 -68.19 66.18
CA GLY A 63 8.80 -69.00 67.12
C GLY A 63 9.02 -70.44 66.65
N VAL A 64 8.23 -70.93 65.68
CA VAL A 64 8.46 -72.22 65.03
C VAL A 64 9.65 -72.12 64.06
N ALA A 65 10.74 -72.84 64.35
CA ALA A 65 12.01 -72.75 63.62
C ALA A 65 12.11 -73.78 62.47
N ILE A 66 11.46 -73.50 61.34
CA ILE A 66 11.53 -74.35 60.13
C ILE A 66 12.92 -74.25 59.47
N VAL A 67 13.50 -75.40 59.12
CA VAL A 67 14.78 -75.50 58.39
C VAL A 67 14.51 -75.65 56.89
N GLU A 68 14.84 -74.62 56.10
CA GLU A 68 14.60 -74.60 54.66
C GLU A 68 15.42 -75.68 53.91
N GLY A 69 14.81 -76.26 52.86
CA GLY A 69 15.48 -77.25 52.01
C GLY A 69 15.58 -78.67 52.56
N ALA A 70 14.99 -78.95 53.74
CA ALA A 70 14.81 -80.30 54.27
C ALA A 70 13.33 -80.63 54.47
N ALA A 71 12.95 -81.90 54.33
CA ALA A 71 11.56 -82.37 54.45
C ALA A 71 11.01 -82.40 55.90
N LYS A 72 11.52 -81.55 56.79
CA LYS A 72 11.19 -81.52 58.24
C LYS A 72 11.33 -80.12 58.84
N THR A 73 10.35 -79.76 59.66
CA THR A 73 10.21 -78.50 60.41
C THR A 73 10.73 -78.57 61.84
N GLY A 74 10.97 -79.78 62.38
CA GLY A 74 11.36 -79.99 63.78
C GLY A 74 10.18 -80.08 64.76
N LEU A 75 8.96 -79.75 64.35
CA LEU A 75 7.75 -80.06 65.12
C LEU A 75 7.32 -81.50 64.85
N GLU A 76 7.44 -82.39 65.85
CA GLU A 76 7.24 -83.84 65.65
C GLU A 76 5.85 -84.19 65.09
N VAL A 77 4.80 -83.44 65.45
CA VAL A 77 3.44 -83.66 64.94
C VAL A 77 3.30 -83.14 63.51
N PHE A 78 3.87 -81.98 63.17
CA PHE A 78 3.85 -81.46 61.81
C PHE A 78 4.63 -82.38 60.87
N ASP A 79 5.84 -82.76 61.25
CA ASP A 79 6.73 -83.61 60.45
C ASP A 79 6.14 -85.00 60.21
N ARG A 80 5.42 -85.55 61.20
CA ARG A 80 4.72 -86.84 61.07
C ARG A 80 3.51 -86.75 60.14
N THR A 81 2.78 -85.63 60.15
CA THR A 81 1.66 -85.37 59.24
C THR A 81 2.15 -85.09 57.81
N ALA A 82 3.16 -84.22 57.66
CA ALA A 82 3.79 -83.87 56.39
C ALA A 82 4.44 -85.09 55.70
N ALA A 83 5.16 -85.93 56.44
CA ALA A 83 5.71 -87.18 55.90
C ALA A 83 4.63 -88.15 55.39
N GLY A 84 3.39 -88.07 55.91
CA GLY A 84 2.25 -88.87 55.46
C GLY A 84 1.81 -88.58 54.01
N TYR A 85 2.13 -87.40 53.48
CA TYR A 85 1.80 -86.95 52.11
C TYR A 85 3.03 -86.88 51.19
N GLY A 86 4.17 -87.43 51.62
CA GLY A 86 5.42 -87.36 50.85
C GLY A 86 5.91 -85.93 50.63
N VAL A 87 5.76 -85.05 51.63
CA VAL A 87 6.41 -83.72 51.65
C VAL A 87 7.91 -83.89 51.47
N HIS A 88 8.50 -83.15 50.54
CA HIS A 88 9.91 -83.26 50.19
C HIS A 88 10.66 -81.91 50.23
N THR A 89 9.95 -80.77 50.07
CA THR A 89 10.56 -79.43 50.17
C THR A 89 9.68 -78.50 51.00
N ILE A 90 10.30 -77.68 51.84
CA ILE A 90 9.66 -76.55 52.51
C ILE A 90 10.53 -75.31 52.31
N GLU A 91 9.92 -74.23 51.83
CA GLU A 91 10.58 -72.97 51.40
C GLU A 91 9.72 -71.76 51.83
N ARG A 92 10.31 -70.63 52.23
CA ARG A 92 9.52 -69.42 52.53
C ARG A 92 8.90 -68.85 51.26
N VAL A 93 7.66 -68.37 51.36
CA VAL A 93 6.96 -67.68 50.25
C VAL A 93 7.57 -66.30 49.98
N PHE A 94 7.99 -65.60 51.04
CA PHE A 94 8.43 -64.21 50.97
C PHE A 94 9.82 -63.97 51.61
N PRO A 95 10.88 -64.70 51.20
CA PRO A 95 12.20 -64.65 51.87
C PRO A 95 12.85 -63.26 51.81
N PHE A 96 12.52 -62.44 50.81
CA PHE A 96 13.00 -61.06 50.69
C PHE A 96 12.50 -60.12 51.81
N LEU A 97 11.43 -60.49 52.54
CA LEU A 97 10.90 -59.67 53.63
C LEU A 97 11.83 -59.59 54.84
N ASP A 98 12.83 -60.47 54.98
CA ASP A 98 13.84 -60.41 56.05
C ASP A 98 14.61 -59.07 56.08
N HIS A 99 14.83 -58.46 54.91
CA HIS A 99 15.53 -57.18 54.78
C HIS A 99 14.66 -55.94 55.07
N VAL A 100 13.33 -56.10 55.13
CA VAL A 100 12.39 -55.00 55.38
C VAL A 100 12.34 -54.69 56.88
N GLN A 101 12.70 -53.48 57.29
CA GLN A 101 12.58 -53.08 58.70
C GLN A 101 11.11 -52.83 59.07
N PRO A 102 10.55 -53.49 60.11
CA PRO A 102 9.17 -53.28 60.52
C PRO A 102 8.97 -51.88 61.13
N THR A 103 7.83 -51.26 60.83
CA THR A 103 7.35 -50.05 61.52
C THR A 103 6.24 -50.43 62.49
N PRO A 104 5.94 -49.64 63.54
CA PRO A 104 4.87 -49.97 64.49
C PRO A 104 3.48 -50.20 63.87
N LYS A 105 3.21 -49.65 62.67
CA LYS A 105 1.97 -49.91 61.92
C LYS A 105 2.00 -51.17 61.04
N THR A 106 3.19 -51.65 60.64
CA THR A 106 3.33 -52.79 59.71
C THR A 106 3.86 -54.07 60.39
N GLN A 107 4.36 -53.96 61.61
CA GLN A 107 5.11 -55.02 62.29
C GLN A 107 4.33 -56.33 62.46
N GLN A 108 3.03 -56.29 62.78
CA GLN A 108 2.22 -57.50 62.97
C GLN A 108 2.08 -58.30 61.66
N ASN A 109 1.72 -57.64 60.56
CA ASN A 109 1.55 -58.29 59.25
C ASN A 109 2.90 -58.72 58.65
N LEU A 110 3.96 -57.93 58.85
CA LEU A 110 5.31 -58.29 58.37
C LEU A 110 5.88 -59.50 59.12
N VAL A 111 5.61 -59.61 60.42
CA VAL A 111 6.00 -60.80 61.21
C VAL A 111 5.20 -62.03 60.77
N ALA A 112 3.89 -61.90 60.51
CA ALA A 112 3.08 -63.01 60.01
C ALA A 112 3.58 -63.53 58.64
N LEU A 113 3.72 -62.65 57.65
CA LEU A 113 4.12 -63.04 56.28
C LEU A 113 5.55 -63.64 56.18
N ARG A 114 6.45 -63.29 57.12
CA ARG A 114 7.78 -63.93 57.22
C ARG A 114 7.73 -65.40 57.64
N HIS A 115 6.66 -65.83 58.31
CA HIS A 115 6.44 -67.21 58.75
C HIS A 115 5.44 -67.95 57.85
N THR A 116 5.30 -67.52 56.59
CA THR A 116 4.51 -68.20 55.55
C THR A 116 5.44 -68.96 54.58
N TYR A 117 5.16 -70.25 54.37
CA TYR A 117 5.98 -71.21 53.64
C TYR A 117 5.16 -71.97 52.59
N TYR A 118 5.76 -72.27 51.43
CA TYR A 118 5.25 -73.32 50.55
C TYR A 118 5.74 -74.68 51.03
N VAL A 119 4.84 -75.65 51.03
CA VAL A 119 5.11 -77.06 51.36
C VAL A 119 4.87 -77.88 50.10
N ARG A 120 5.96 -78.38 49.49
CA ARG A 120 5.93 -79.19 48.27
C ARG A 120 5.89 -80.67 48.61
N TYR A 121 4.95 -81.40 48.02
CA TYR A 121 4.66 -82.80 48.36
C TYR A 121 4.52 -83.69 47.12
N SER A 122 4.39 -85.01 47.31
CA SER A 122 4.55 -85.96 46.20
C SER A 122 3.29 -86.10 45.33
N ALA A 123 3.47 -86.38 44.04
CA ALA A 123 2.38 -86.59 43.08
C ALA A 123 1.43 -87.73 43.49
N GLY A 124 0.22 -87.36 43.93
CA GLY A 124 -0.86 -88.31 44.22
C GLY A 124 -2.00 -87.72 45.06
N ASP A 125 -1.68 -86.87 46.04
CA ASP A 125 -2.66 -86.32 46.98
C ASP A 125 -3.25 -84.96 46.55
N ASP A 126 -4.51 -84.74 46.92
CA ASP A 126 -5.30 -83.53 46.68
C ASP A 126 -4.82 -82.34 47.54
N PRO A 127 -4.50 -81.16 46.95
CA PRO A 127 -4.07 -79.97 47.67
C PRO A 127 -5.02 -79.54 48.80
N GLU A 128 -6.35 -79.60 48.61
CA GLU A 128 -7.31 -79.23 49.68
C GLU A 128 -7.18 -80.18 50.88
N ARG A 129 -6.99 -81.47 50.61
CA ARG A 129 -6.85 -82.49 51.64
C ARG A 129 -5.54 -82.36 52.41
N VAL A 130 -4.43 -82.08 51.73
CA VAL A 130 -3.12 -81.86 52.36
C VAL A 130 -3.13 -80.57 53.18
N ALA A 131 -3.67 -79.48 52.64
CA ALA A 131 -3.85 -78.22 53.34
C ALA A 131 -4.67 -78.40 54.62
N LYS A 132 -5.84 -79.02 54.53
CA LYS A 132 -6.73 -79.27 55.67
C LYS A 132 -6.12 -80.18 56.74
N ALA A 133 -5.26 -81.11 56.36
CA ALA A 133 -4.50 -81.92 57.31
C ALA A 133 -3.44 -81.09 58.06
N LEU A 134 -2.65 -80.29 57.35
CA LEU A 134 -1.62 -79.43 57.96
C LEU A 134 -2.23 -78.31 58.81
N ALA A 135 -3.36 -77.73 58.40
CA ALA A 135 -4.11 -76.73 59.18
C ALA A 135 -4.64 -77.27 60.53
N SER A 136 -4.69 -78.59 60.72
CA SER A 136 -5.12 -79.21 61.99
C SER A 136 -3.97 -79.41 63.00
N VAL A 137 -2.73 -79.06 62.63
CA VAL A 137 -1.55 -79.25 63.48
C VAL A 137 -1.34 -78.05 64.43
N PRO A 138 -1.18 -78.26 65.75
CA PRO A 138 -0.88 -77.17 66.69
C PRO A 138 0.40 -76.41 66.31
N GLY A 139 0.32 -75.07 66.29
CA GLY A 139 1.40 -74.18 65.84
C GLY A 139 1.31 -73.74 64.36
N VAL A 140 0.34 -74.28 63.60
CA VAL A 140 -0.07 -73.78 62.29
C VAL A 140 -1.21 -72.77 62.47
N ILE A 141 -1.07 -71.57 61.90
CA ILE A 141 -2.11 -70.53 61.90
C ILE A 141 -3.14 -70.84 60.82
N TYR A 142 -2.68 -71.17 59.61
CA TYR A 142 -3.51 -71.69 58.52
C TYR A 142 -2.68 -72.50 57.53
N ALA A 143 -3.35 -73.36 56.76
CA ALA A 143 -2.80 -73.98 55.56
C ALA A 143 -3.89 -74.07 54.49
N GLU A 144 -3.57 -73.72 53.25
CA GLU A 144 -4.50 -73.62 52.13
C GLU A 144 -3.81 -73.99 50.79
N PRO A 145 -4.55 -74.46 49.77
CA PRO A 145 -4.00 -74.64 48.43
C PRO A 145 -3.60 -73.30 47.78
N VAL A 146 -2.61 -73.32 46.91
CA VAL A 146 -2.21 -72.13 46.13
C VAL A 146 -3.10 -72.01 44.89
N ILE A 147 -3.81 -70.89 44.73
CA ILE A 147 -4.75 -70.64 43.62
C ILE A 147 -4.01 -70.15 42.37
N ILE A 148 -4.31 -70.75 41.21
CA ILE A 148 -3.87 -70.26 39.90
C ILE A 148 -4.92 -69.29 39.34
N ASN A 149 -4.56 -68.02 39.21
CA ASN A 149 -5.39 -67.02 38.53
C ASN A 149 -5.40 -67.24 37.00
N ARG A 150 -6.34 -68.05 36.50
CA ARG A 150 -6.68 -68.10 35.06
C ARG A 150 -7.57 -66.89 34.69
N LEU A 151 -7.08 -66.04 33.81
CA LEU A 151 -7.91 -65.24 32.92
C LEU A 151 -8.15 -66.05 31.64
N LEU A 152 -9.27 -66.77 31.56
CA LEU A 152 -9.68 -67.51 30.36
C LEU A 152 -11.20 -67.41 30.15
N GLU A 153 -11.57 -66.61 29.14
CA GLU A 153 -12.45 -66.98 28.03
C GLU A 153 -13.51 -68.07 28.28
N SER A 154 -14.81 -67.67 28.27
CA SER A 154 -16.02 -68.47 27.91
C SER A 154 -17.29 -68.14 28.72
N GLN A 155 -17.39 -66.97 29.35
CA GLN A 155 -18.73 -66.41 29.58
C GLN A 155 -19.40 -66.10 28.24
N ILE A 156 -20.73 -66.22 28.19
CA ILE A 156 -21.52 -66.29 26.96
C ILE A 156 -21.43 -64.92 26.25
N ARG A 157 -20.68 -64.87 25.13
CA ARG A 157 -20.87 -63.80 24.13
C ARG A 157 -22.32 -63.82 23.71
N ILE A 158 -22.99 -62.68 23.78
CA ILE A 158 -24.38 -62.56 23.36
C ILE A 158 -24.39 -62.37 21.83
N GLU A 159 -24.18 -63.49 21.12
CA GLU A 159 -24.41 -63.60 19.68
C GLU A 159 -25.94 -63.57 19.47
N PRO A 160 -26.52 -62.60 18.72
CA PRO A 160 -27.95 -62.56 18.43
C PRO A 160 -28.48 -63.82 17.75
N ASP A 161 -29.76 -64.12 17.96
CA ASP A 161 -30.47 -65.25 17.31
C ASP A 161 -31.03 -64.92 15.91
N ASP A 162 -30.73 -63.73 15.39
CA ASP A 162 -31.16 -63.22 14.09
C ASP A 162 -30.67 -64.08 12.93
N SER A 163 -31.57 -64.35 11.98
CA SER A 163 -31.45 -65.48 11.05
C SER A 163 -30.27 -65.40 10.07
N LEU A 164 -29.76 -64.19 9.79
CA LEU A 164 -28.63 -63.93 8.90
C LEU A 164 -27.36 -63.48 9.64
N PHE A 165 -27.37 -63.37 10.98
CA PHE A 165 -26.24 -62.83 11.75
C PHE A 165 -24.94 -63.63 11.57
N SER A 166 -25.01 -64.94 11.30
CA SER A 166 -23.84 -65.77 11.00
C SER A 166 -23.04 -65.29 9.79
N ASP A 167 -23.72 -64.71 8.79
CA ASP A 167 -23.13 -64.21 7.54
C ASP A 167 -22.77 -62.70 7.59
N GLN A 168 -23.23 -62.01 8.64
CA GLN A 168 -22.84 -60.63 8.99
C GLN A 168 -21.45 -60.57 9.68
N THR A 169 -20.49 -61.33 9.14
CA THR A 169 -19.10 -61.47 9.61
C THR A 169 -18.41 -60.15 9.94
N TYR A 170 -18.70 -59.11 9.16
CA TYR A 170 -18.17 -57.76 9.31
C TYR A 170 -18.50 -57.08 10.65
N LEU A 171 -19.61 -57.44 11.31
CA LEU A 171 -19.95 -56.95 12.65
C LEU A 171 -18.94 -57.45 13.70
N ARG A 172 -18.51 -58.72 13.59
CA ARG A 172 -17.44 -59.28 14.44
C ARG A 172 -16.10 -58.59 14.17
N HIS A 173 -15.81 -58.21 12.93
CA HIS A 173 -14.58 -57.47 12.59
C HIS A 173 -14.53 -56.05 13.18
N MET A 174 -15.68 -55.35 13.28
CA MET A 174 -15.83 -54.08 14.02
C MET A 174 -15.80 -54.25 15.55
N ARG A 175 -15.77 -55.49 16.04
CA ARG A 175 -15.85 -55.86 17.47
C ARG A 175 -17.14 -55.38 18.14
N LEU A 176 -18.25 -55.47 17.41
CA LEU A 176 -19.59 -55.17 17.92
C LEU A 176 -20.08 -56.17 19.00
N PRO A 177 -19.84 -57.50 18.92
CA PRO A 177 -20.22 -58.40 20.02
C PRO A 177 -19.54 -58.02 21.35
N GLU A 178 -18.25 -57.69 21.34
CA GLU A 178 -17.56 -57.18 22.52
C GLU A 178 -18.02 -55.77 22.96
N ALA A 179 -18.70 -55.03 22.09
CA ALA A 179 -19.36 -53.77 22.44
C ALA A 179 -20.72 -54.02 23.11
N TRP A 180 -21.50 -54.98 22.60
CA TRP A 180 -22.78 -55.42 23.16
C TRP A 180 -22.64 -56.08 24.55
N ASP A 181 -21.50 -56.74 24.81
CA ASP A 181 -21.10 -57.20 26.16
C ASP A 181 -20.86 -56.04 27.16
N ILE A 182 -20.75 -54.78 26.69
CA ILE A 182 -20.58 -53.56 27.51
C ILE A 182 -21.87 -52.73 27.59
N VAL A 183 -22.56 -52.54 26.46
CA VAL A 183 -23.87 -51.86 26.37
C VAL A 183 -24.57 -52.22 25.07
N LYS A 184 -25.90 -52.34 25.08
CA LYS A 184 -26.73 -52.66 23.90
C LYS A 184 -27.68 -51.55 23.44
N GLY A 185 -28.11 -50.69 24.36
CA GLY A 185 -29.26 -49.78 24.19
C GLY A 185 -30.45 -50.07 25.13
N GLU A 186 -30.45 -51.22 25.83
CA GLU A 186 -31.58 -51.69 26.67
C GLU A 186 -31.81 -50.83 27.93
N ASP A 187 -30.77 -50.21 28.50
CA ASP A 187 -30.82 -49.53 29.81
C ASP A 187 -31.25 -48.04 29.76
N MET A 188 -31.59 -47.49 28.59
CA MET A 188 -31.82 -46.05 28.41
C MET A 188 -33.29 -45.68 28.31
N SER A 189 -33.68 -44.55 28.92
CA SER A 189 -35.02 -43.98 28.81
C SER A 189 -34.95 -42.45 28.77
N PRO A 190 -35.30 -41.79 27.65
CA PRO A 190 -35.66 -42.37 26.36
C PRO A 190 -34.50 -43.18 25.71
N PRO A 191 -34.77 -44.04 24.72
CA PRO A 191 -33.74 -44.66 23.87
C PRO A 191 -33.00 -43.62 23.03
N VAL A 192 -31.82 -43.97 22.52
CA VAL A 192 -31.10 -43.14 21.55
C VAL A 192 -31.83 -43.14 20.20
N VAL A 193 -32.00 -41.96 19.59
CA VAL A 193 -32.66 -41.81 18.29
C VAL A 193 -31.63 -41.62 17.17
N ILE A 194 -31.64 -42.52 16.18
CA ILE A 194 -30.89 -42.44 14.92
C ILE A 194 -31.86 -42.04 13.80
N ALA A 195 -31.67 -40.87 13.21
CA ALA A 195 -32.39 -40.48 12.01
C ALA A 195 -31.69 -40.99 10.73
N ILE A 196 -32.49 -41.49 9.80
CA ILE A 196 -32.06 -41.99 8.49
C ILE A 196 -32.47 -40.96 7.43
N VAL A 197 -31.50 -40.21 6.90
CA VAL A 197 -31.68 -39.20 5.85
C VAL A 197 -31.23 -39.76 4.51
N ASP A 198 -32.18 -40.36 3.79
CA ASP A 198 -31.93 -41.18 2.60
C ASP A 198 -33.02 -41.00 1.51
N ASP A 199 -33.16 -41.94 0.58
CA ASP A 199 -34.21 -41.95 -0.47
C ASP A 199 -35.58 -42.48 0.01
N GLY A 200 -35.84 -42.43 1.32
CA GLY A 200 -37.04 -42.96 1.97
C GLY A 200 -36.86 -44.38 2.47
N SER A 201 -37.66 -44.78 3.48
CA SER A 201 -37.52 -46.08 4.15
C SER A 201 -38.88 -46.74 4.37
N ASP A 202 -38.97 -48.03 4.06
CA ASP A 202 -40.13 -48.85 4.40
C ASP A 202 -40.07 -49.24 5.89
N TRP A 203 -40.41 -48.28 6.75
CA TRP A 203 -40.38 -48.40 8.21
C TRP A 203 -41.25 -49.54 8.75
N ARG A 204 -42.23 -50.00 7.96
CA ARG A 204 -43.13 -51.12 8.29
C ARG A 204 -42.48 -52.50 8.20
N HIS A 205 -41.29 -52.60 7.60
CA HIS A 205 -40.55 -53.85 7.42
C HIS A 205 -40.44 -54.64 8.74
N GLU A 206 -40.70 -55.95 8.71
CA GLU A 206 -40.80 -56.80 9.91
C GLU A 206 -39.63 -56.60 10.89
N ASP A 207 -38.42 -56.52 10.33
CA ASP A 207 -37.13 -56.43 11.02
C ASP A 207 -36.72 -55.00 11.43
N LEU A 208 -37.57 -54.00 11.16
CA LEU A 208 -37.40 -52.59 11.59
C LEU A 208 -38.48 -52.17 12.60
N LEU A 209 -39.69 -52.72 12.46
CA LEU A 209 -40.93 -52.19 13.06
C LEU A 209 -40.85 -51.92 14.58
N ALA A 210 -40.17 -52.77 15.36
CA ALA A 210 -40.05 -52.59 16.81
C ALA A 210 -39.09 -51.46 17.23
N ASN A 211 -38.17 -51.07 16.34
CA ASN A 211 -37.23 -49.97 16.55
C ASN A 211 -37.71 -48.65 15.89
N VAL A 212 -38.90 -48.58 15.30
CA VAL A 212 -39.39 -47.34 14.66
C VAL A 212 -39.62 -46.23 15.70
N TRP A 213 -39.16 -45.02 15.39
CA TRP A 213 -39.42 -43.81 16.18
C TRP A 213 -40.86 -43.30 15.99
N THR A 214 -41.37 -42.57 16.98
CA THR A 214 -42.67 -41.90 16.92
C THR A 214 -42.58 -40.46 17.41
N ASN A 215 -43.12 -39.50 16.63
CA ASN A 215 -43.37 -38.16 17.14
C ASN A 215 -44.46 -38.27 18.23
N ALA A 216 -44.11 -37.96 19.47
CA ALA A 216 -45.03 -38.03 20.60
C ALA A 216 -46.02 -36.84 20.66
N ASN A 217 -45.87 -35.86 19.77
CA ASN A 217 -46.71 -34.67 19.71
C ASN A 217 -47.83 -34.77 18.65
N GLU A 218 -47.68 -35.63 17.63
CA GLU A 218 -48.65 -35.82 16.54
C GLU A 218 -49.75 -36.84 16.88
N ILE A 219 -50.95 -36.68 16.31
CA ILE A 219 -52.04 -37.66 16.38
C ILE A 219 -52.25 -38.31 15.00
N PRO A 220 -51.91 -39.60 14.81
CA PRO A 220 -51.89 -40.23 13.48
C PRO A 220 -53.20 -40.19 12.68
N ASP A 221 -53.04 -39.98 11.37
CA ASP A 221 -54.09 -39.99 10.33
C ASP A 221 -55.20 -38.94 10.55
N ASN A 222 -54.87 -37.77 11.13
CA ASN A 222 -55.84 -36.73 11.44
C ASN A 222 -55.90 -35.57 10.43
N GLY A 223 -54.87 -35.38 9.59
CA GLY A 223 -54.79 -34.31 8.59
C GLY A 223 -54.47 -32.91 9.15
N ILE A 224 -53.80 -32.85 10.30
CA ILE A 224 -53.39 -31.65 11.04
C ILE A 224 -51.88 -31.71 11.32
N ASP A 225 -51.27 -30.54 11.48
CA ASP A 225 -49.91 -30.30 12.01
C ASP A 225 -50.13 -29.96 13.49
N ASP A 226 -50.11 -30.97 14.38
CA ASP A 226 -50.55 -30.85 15.78
C ASP A 226 -49.48 -30.18 16.66
N ASP A 227 -48.20 -30.40 16.36
CA ASP A 227 -47.08 -29.75 17.05
C ASP A 227 -46.68 -28.38 16.46
N ASN A 228 -47.23 -28.03 15.29
CA ASN A 228 -47.00 -26.78 14.55
C ASN A 228 -45.53 -26.65 14.05
N ASN A 229 -44.85 -27.76 13.75
CA ASN A 229 -43.52 -27.74 13.12
C ASN A 229 -43.56 -27.43 11.60
N GLY A 230 -44.75 -27.54 10.97
CA GLY A 230 -44.96 -27.27 9.55
C GLY A 230 -45.10 -28.51 8.66
N PHE A 231 -45.21 -29.69 9.24
CA PHE A 231 -45.49 -30.97 8.58
C PHE A 231 -46.76 -31.61 9.17
N ILE A 232 -47.59 -32.21 8.32
CA ILE A 232 -48.86 -32.83 8.71
C ILE A 232 -48.64 -34.34 8.88
N ASP A 233 -49.20 -34.94 9.94
CA ASP A 233 -49.16 -36.39 10.20
C ASP A 233 -47.71 -36.97 10.21
N ASP A 234 -46.71 -36.26 10.76
CA ASP A 234 -45.27 -36.63 10.67
C ASP A 234 -44.80 -37.79 11.58
N VAL A 235 -45.76 -38.62 11.99
CA VAL A 235 -45.70 -39.64 13.05
C VAL A 235 -44.41 -40.45 13.10
N HIS A 236 -43.88 -40.92 11.96
CA HIS A 236 -42.67 -41.76 11.88
C HIS A 236 -41.46 -41.05 11.24
N GLY A 237 -41.61 -39.75 10.96
CA GLY A 237 -40.71 -38.90 10.22
C GLY A 237 -41.36 -38.25 9.00
N VAL A 238 -40.55 -37.74 8.05
CA VAL A 238 -40.99 -36.75 7.05
C VAL A 238 -40.70 -37.14 5.60
N ASN A 239 -41.65 -36.85 4.71
CA ASN A 239 -41.51 -36.94 3.26
C ASN A 239 -41.12 -35.58 2.64
N LEU A 240 -39.81 -35.35 2.47
CA LEU A 240 -39.28 -34.20 1.72
C LEU A 240 -39.07 -34.50 0.23
N CYS A 241 -39.34 -35.74 -0.21
CA CYS A 241 -39.24 -36.19 -1.60
C CYS A 241 -40.42 -35.72 -2.45
N ASN A 242 -41.65 -35.84 -1.93
CA ASN A 242 -42.88 -35.48 -2.63
C ASN A 242 -43.56 -34.27 -1.97
N ARG A 243 -43.66 -33.15 -2.69
CA ARG A 243 -44.30 -31.91 -2.18
C ARG A 243 -45.82 -31.90 -2.26
N ASP A 244 -46.40 -32.82 -3.05
CA ASP A 244 -47.85 -32.97 -3.19
C ASP A 244 -48.37 -34.10 -2.28
N ASP A 245 -47.53 -34.59 -1.35
CA ASP A 245 -47.95 -35.50 -0.29
C ASP A 245 -48.69 -34.76 0.84
N THR A 246 -49.64 -35.44 1.47
CA THR A 246 -50.54 -34.88 2.49
C THR A 246 -50.66 -35.75 3.75
N ASN A 247 -50.08 -36.96 3.78
CA ASN A 247 -49.90 -37.75 5.00
C ASN A 247 -48.42 -38.03 5.31
N ASN A 248 -47.50 -37.44 4.53
CA ASN A 248 -46.09 -37.28 4.87
C ASN A 248 -45.29 -38.59 5.09
N ASP A 249 -45.78 -39.75 4.61
CA ASP A 249 -45.16 -41.07 4.83
C ASP A 249 -43.70 -41.07 4.33
N PRO A 250 -42.70 -41.29 5.21
CA PRO A 250 -41.29 -41.31 4.81
C PRO A 250 -40.91 -42.49 3.89
N PHE A 251 -41.87 -43.32 3.47
CA PHE A 251 -41.74 -44.26 2.37
C PHE A 251 -42.34 -43.74 1.05
N GLU A 252 -41.51 -43.57 0.02
CA GLU A 252 -41.97 -43.35 -1.36
C GLU A 252 -41.74 -44.61 -2.22
N PRO A 253 -42.79 -45.40 -2.57
CA PRO A 253 -42.67 -46.63 -3.35
C PRO A 253 -42.03 -46.49 -4.75
N ARG A 254 -41.87 -45.26 -5.26
CA ARG A 254 -41.23 -44.96 -6.56
C ARG A 254 -39.69 -44.86 -6.49
N LEU A 255 -39.10 -44.87 -5.30
CA LEU A 255 -37.64 -44.77 -5.10
C LEU A 255 -36.98 -46.14 -4.91
N SER A 256 -35.67 -46.18 -4.65
CA SER A 256 -34.86 -47.39 -4.83
C SER A 256 -34.89 -48.36 -3.64
N GLY A 257 -35.50 -47.96 -2.52
CA GLY A 257 -35.52 -48.73 -1.27
C GLY A 257 -34.18 -48.75 -0.54
N HIS A 258 -33.24 -47.88 -0.93
CA HIS A 258 -31.90 -47.83 -0.37
C HIS A 258 -31.93 -47.36 1.09
N GLY A 259 -32.78 -46.39 1.43
CA GLY A 259 -33.01 -45.97 2.82
C GLY A 259 -33.51 -47.10 3.73
N THR A 260 -34.34 -48.03 3.25
CA THR A 260 -34.71 -49.25 4.01
C THR A 260 -33.46 -50.07 4.37
N SER A 261 -32.61 -50.36 3.38
CA SER A 261 -31.36 -51.10 3.58
C SER A 261 -30.36 -50.36 4.50
N VAL A 262 -30.34 -49.02 4.48
CA VAL A 262 -29.51 -48.21 5.37
C VAL A 262 -30.05 -48.23 6.80
N ALA A 263 -31.37 -48.16 7.00
CA ALA A 263 -32.01 -48.28 8.30
C ALA A 263 -31.70 -49.63 8.98
N GLY A 264 -31.85 -50.76 8.26
CA GLY A 264 -31.50 -52.09 8.78
C GLY A 264 -30.02 -52.23 9.13
N THR A 265 -29.14 -51.56 8.38
CA THR A 265 -27.70 -51.56 8.67
C THR A 265 -27.37 -50.78 9.96
N ALA A 266 -28.15 -49.75 10.31
CA ALA A 266 -27.95 -48.97 11.53
C ALA A 266 -28.52 -49.66 12.77
N GLY A 267 -29.77 -50.13 12.69
CA GLY A 267 -30.55 -50.58 13.84
C GLY A 267 -31.68 -51.55 13.51
N GLY A 268 -31.45 -52.53 12.62
CA GLY A 268 -32.30 -53.72 12.52
C GLY A 268 -32.51 -54.35 13.91
N VAL A 269 -33.75 -54.77 14.18
CA VAL A 269 -34.22 -55.16 15.53
C VAL A 269 -33.48 -56.41 16.00
N THR A 270 -32.43 -56.21 16.78
CA THR A 270 -31.44 -57.25 17.05
C THR A 270 -31.90 -58.20 18.16
N ASN A 271 -31.64 -59.50 17.98
CA ASN A 271 -32.14 -60.62 18.78
C ASN A 271 -33.68 -60.74 18.76
N ASN A 272 -34.26 -60.75 17.56
CA ASN A 272 -35.69 -61.01 17.32
C ASN A 272 -35.96 -62.40 16.69
N GLY A 273 -34.92 -63.13 16.27
CA GLY A 273 -35.01 -64.44 15.60
C GLY A 273 -35.37 -64.40 14.11
N ILE A 274 -35.37 -63.21 13.49
CA ILE A 274 -35.71 -62.88 12.11
C ILE A 274 -34.46 -62.26 11.44
N GLY A 275 -34.50 -61.97 10.14
CA GLY A 275 -33.67 -60.96 9.48
C GLY A 275 -32.20 -60.81 9.89
N VAL A 276 -31.82 -59.57 10.23
CA VAL A 276 -30.43 -59.09 10.42
C VAL A 276 -30.23 -58.35 11.75
N ALA A 277 -29.06 -58.57 12.37
CA ALA A 277 -28.62 -57.72 13.47
C ALA A 277 -28.23 -56.33 12.96
N GLY A 278 -28.75 -55.29 13.62
CA GLY A 278 -28.28 -53.92 13.49
C GLY A 278 -26.96 -53.68 14.24
N ALA A 279 -26.36 -52.50 14.07
CA ALA A 279 -25.16 -52.13 14.83
C ALA A 279 -25.50 -51.70 16.27
N ALA A 280 -26.66 -51.09 16.51
CA ALA A 280 -27.26 -50.89 17.83
C ALA A 280 -28.56 -51.69 17.96
N TRP A 281 -28.77 -52.35 19.11
CA TRP A 281 -29.90 -53.28 19.28
C TRP A 281 -31.24 -52.56 19.42
N ASN A 282 -31.26 -51.53 20.28
CA ASN A 282 -32.47 -50.88 20.82
C ASN A 282 -32.41 -49.36 20.59
N ALA A 283 -31.91 -48.93 19.42
CA ALA A 283 -31.91 -47.53 19.00
C ALA A 283 -33.15 -47.25 18.16
N GLN A 284 -33.84 -46.13 18.40
CA GLN A 284 -35.03 -45.78 17.63
C GLN A 284 -34.65 -45.17 16.27
N LEU A 285 -35.35 -45.58 15.22
CA LEU A 285 -35.13 -45.19 13.83
C LEU A 285 -36.18 -44.16 13.40
N MET A 286 -35.74 -42.90 13.21
CA MET A 286 -36.54 -41.84 12.60
C MET A 286 -36.30 -41.84 11.10
N HIS A 287 -37.34 -41.97 10.28
CA HIS A 287 -37.18 -42.16 8.84
C HIS A 287 -37.45 -40.85 8.09
N THR A 288 -36.58 -40.45 7.16
CA THR A 288 -36.83 -39.25 6.35
C THR A 288 -36.54 -39.51 4.87
N CYS A 289 -37.50 -39.18 4.01
CA CYS A 289 -37.29 -39.21 2.57
C CYS A 289 -36.75 -37.85 2.12
N GLY A 290 -35.52 -37.80 1.64
CA GLY A 290 -34.95 -36.63 0.97
C GLY A 290 -33.51 -36.36 1.36
N LEU A 291 -32.60 -36.55 0.41
CA LEU A 291 -31.16 -36.30 0.52
C LEU A 291 -30.84 -34.80 0.68
N SER A 292 -31.08 -34.26 1.88
CA SER A 292 -31.15 -32.82 2.13
C SER A 292 -30.78 -32.45 3.56
N TYR A 293 -30.13 -31.29 3.72
CA TYR A 293 -29.95 -30.61 5.00
C TYR A 293 -31.29 -30.31 5.71
N ARG A 294 -32.42 -30.23 4.98
CA ARG A 294 -33.76 -30.10 5.57
C ARG A 294 -34.13 -31.33 6.42
N GLY A 295 -33.80 -32.54 5.96
CA GLY A 295 -34.02 -33.77 6.73
C GLY A 295 -33.13 -33.84 7.97
N VAL A 296 -31.89 -33.35 7.87
CA VAL A 296 -30.97 -33.25 9.01
C VAL A 296 -31.46 -32.26 10.07
N LEU A 297 -31.93 -31.08 9.67
CA LEU A 297 -32.51 -30.09 10.58
C LEU A 297 -33.82 -30.54 11.20
N TYR A 298 -34.70 -31.16 10.41
CA TYR A 298 -35.93 -31.80 10.92
C TYR A 298 -35.60 -32.83 12.01
N ALA A 299 -34.66 -33.73 11.73
CA ALA A 299 -34.27 -34.78 12.66
C ALA A 299 -33.72 -34.24 13.97
N ALA A 300 -32.82 -33.26 13.91
CA ALA A 300 -32.26 -32.63 15.10
C ALA A 300 -33.30 -31.83 15.90
N ALA A 301 -34.25 -31.16 15.23
CA ALA A 301 -35.35 -30.46 15.88
C ALA A 301 -36.31 -31.43 16.61
N ASN A 302 -36.58 -32.59 16.00
CA ASN A 302 -37.38 -33.67 16.60
C ASN A 302 -36.54 -34.66 17.46
N GLY A 303 -35.38 -34.22 17.95
CA GLY A 303 -34.65 -34.89 19.03
C GLY A 303 -33.77 -36.08 18.64
N ALA A 304 -33.37 -36.21 17.37
CA ALA A 304 -32.42 -37.24 16.96
C ALA A 304 -31.02 -36.99 17.55
N ASP A 305 -30.50 -37.91 18.37
CA ASP A 305 -29.12 -37.88 18.88
C ASP A 305 -28.08 -38.01 17.75
N ILE A 306 -28.43 -38.74 16.69
CA ILE A 306 -27.54 -39.11 15.58
C ILE A 306 -28.31 -38.98 14.28
N VAL A 307 -27.69 -38.42 13.24
CA VAL A 307 -28.27 -38.30 11.91
C VAL A 307 -27.37 -38.95 10.87
N ASN A 308 -27.75 -40.12 10.38
CA ASN A 308 -27.09 -40.80 9.28
C ASN A 308 -27.50 -40.16 7.94
N THR A 309 -26.54 -39.75 7.14
CA THR A 309 -26.75 -39.20 5.79
C THR A 309 -25.89 -39.93 4.76
N SER A 310 -26.55 -40.67 3.87
CA SER A 310 -25.89 -41.55 2.89
C SER A 310 -25.36 -40.84 1.64
N TRP A 311 -25.80 -39.61 1.37
CA TRP A 311 -25.36 -38.84 0.21
C TRP A 311 -24.03 -38.12 0.44
N SER A 312 -23.30 -37.90 -0.65
CA SER A 312 -22.05 -37.15 -0.67
C SER A 312 -21.74 -36.69 -2.10
N GLY A 313 -21.55 -35.38 -2.31
CA GLY A 313 -21.45 -34.77 -3.64
C GLY A 313 -20.25 -33.84 -3.78
N GLU A 314 -19.54 -33.93 -4.90
CA GLU A 314 -18.40 -33.07 -5.23
C GLU A 314 -18.84 -31.62 -5.42
N SER A 315 -18.17 -30.67 -4.76
CA SER A 315 -18.30 -29.25 -5.05
C SER A 315 -16.97 -28.51 -4.81
N PRO A 316 -16.53 -27.63 -5.73
CA PRO A 316 -15.37 -26.78 -5.52
C PRO A 316 -15.59 -25.73 -4.42
N GLN A 317 -16.85 -25.47 -4.03
CA GLN A 317 -17.24 -24.46 -3.05
C GLN A 317 -18.01 -25.08 -1.88
N ALA A 318 -17.65 -24.70 -0.65
CA ALA A 318 -18.46 -24.98 0.52
C ALA A 318 -19.74 -24.14 0.47
N SER A 319 -20.89 -24.74 0.80
CA SER A 319 -22.12 -23.96 1.00
C SER A 319 -22.21 -23.57 2.47
N THR A 320 -21.92 -22.31 2.78
CA THR A 320 -21.98 -21.76 4.15
C THR A 320 -23.32 -22.03 4.82
N PHE A 321 -24.41 -21.97 4.05
CA PHE A 321 -25.76 -22.28 4.53
C PHE A 321 -25.94 -23.78 4.90
N VAL A 322 -25.34 -24.69 4.13
CA VAL A 322 -25.36 -26.13 4.49
C VAL A 322 -24.44 -26.39 5.69
N ALA A 323 -23.26 -25.76 5.76
CA ALA A 323 -22.40 -25.84 6.94
C ALA A 323 -23.17 -25.42 8.20
N GLN A 324 -23.73 -24.21 8.20
CA GLN A 324 -24.56 -23.66 9.29
C GLN A 324 -25.77 -24.53 9.63
N SER A 325 -26.37 -25.22 8.65
CA SER A 325 -27.47 -26.16 8.90
C SER A 325 -27.01 -27.41 9.67
N LEU A 326 -25.81 -27.92 9.37
CA LEU A 326 -25.25 -29.10 10.04
C LEU A 326 -24.63 -28.72 11.39
N ASP A 327 -24.01 -27.55 11.49
CA ASP A 327 -23.52 -26.99 12.75
C ASP A 327 -24.69 -26.74 13.71
N LEU A 328 -25.81 -26.17 13.22
CA LEU A 328 -27.04 -25.99 14.02
C LEU A 328 -27.65 -27.33 14.48
N ALA A 329 -27.70 -28.35 13.62
CA ALA A 329 -28.11 -29.69 14.04
C ALA A 329 -27.19 -30.26 15.12
N THR A 330 -25.88 -29.99 15.03
CA THR A 330 -24.89 -30.40 16.03
C THR A 330 -25.07 -29.64 17.35
N ASP A 331 -25.44 -28.36 17.30
CA ASP A 331 -25.72 -27.52 18.49
C ASP A 331 -27.09 -27.81 19.12
N MET A 332 -28.04 -28.36 18.36
CA MET A 332 -29.27 -28.98 18.87
C MET A 332 -29.01 -30.31 19.61
N GLY A 333 -27.81 -30.89 19.46
CA GLY A 333 -27.41 -32.13 20.14
C GLY A 333 -27.25 -33.35 19.24
N ALA A 334 -27.36 -33.21 17.92
CA ALA A 334 -27.34 -34.32 16.97
C ALA A 334 -25.96 -34.54 16.30
N LEU A 335 -25.39 -35.75 16.39
CA LEU A 335 -24.18 -36.10 15.63
C LEU A 335 -24.52 -36.48 14.18
N VAL A 336 -24.15 -35.63 13.23
CA VAL A 336 -24.24 -35.94 11.80
C VAL A 336 -23.14 -36.93 11.39
N VAL A 337 -23.53 -38.09 10.87
CA VAL A 337 -22.64 -39.14 10.34
C VAL A 337 -22.86 -39.25 8.83
N ALA A 338 -21.81 -39.05 8.03
CA ALA A 338 -21.92 -38.94 6.58
C ALA A 338 -21.03 -39.91 5.82
N SER A 339 -21.54 -40.41 4.70
CA SER A 339 -20.75 -41.23 3.78
C SER A 339 -19.66 -40.40 3.09
N ALA A 340 -18.42 -40.90 3.01
CA ALA A 340 -17.31 -40.17 2.39
C ALA A 340 -17.43 -40.02 0.85
N GLY A 341 -18.31 -40.80 0.22
CA GLY A 341 -18.52 -40.85 -1.23
C GLY A 341 -17.71 -41.95 -1.94
N ASN A 342 -18.18 -42.31 -3.14
CA ASN A 342 -17.76 -43.52 -3.87
C ASN A 342 -16.95 -43.21 -5.16
N ALA A 343 -16.20 -42.10 -5.19
CA ALA A 343 -15.48 -41.64 -6.40
C ALA A 343 -13.98 -42.02 -6.46
N ASN A 344 -13.43 -42.66 -5.43
CA ASN A 344 -12.00 -43.00 -5.28
C ASN A 344 -11.08 -41.76 -5.40
N LEU A 345 -11.55 -40.59 -4.99
CA LEU A 345 -10.80 -39.33 -5.00
C LEU A 345 -10.26 -38.96 -3.63
N ASN A 346 -9.25 -38.09 -3.61
CA ASN A 346 -8.67 -37.56 -2.39
C ASN A 346 -9.51 -36.37 -1.89
N SER A 347 -10.24 -36.55 -0.79
CA SER A 347 -11.08 -35.57 -0.11
C SER A 347 -10.33 -34.32 0.36
N ASP A 348 -9.01 -34.39 0.51
CA ASP A 348 -8.14 -33.24 0.83
C ASP A 348 -7.85 -32.34 -0.40
N LEU A 349 -8.20 -32.80 -1.60
CA LEU A 349 -8.03 -32.08 -2.88
C LEU A 349 -9.36 -31.78 -3.57
N TYR A 350 -10.29 -32.75 -3.56
CA TYR A 350 -11.62 -32.69 -4.17
C TYR A 350 -12.66 -32.82 -3.04
N ARG A 351 -13.41 -31.76 -2.74
CA ARG A 351 -14.27 -31.74 -1.55
C ARG A 351 -15.65 -32.33 -1.84
N PHE A 352 -16.06 -33.26 -0.99
CA PHE A 352 -17.35 -33.94 -1.03
C PHE A 352 -18.19 -33.57 0.20
N TYR A 353 -19.31 -32.89 -0.02
CA TYR A 353 -20.21 -32.45 1.05
C TYR A 353 -21.43 -33.38 1.14
N PRO A 354 -21.94 -33.69 2.35
CA PRO A 354 -21.62 -33.06 3.63
C PRO A 354 -20.35 -33.59 4.32
N SER A 355 -19.76 -34.69 3.86
CA SER A 355 -18.63 -35.37 4.53
C SER A 355 -17.35 -34.56 4.75
N ASN A 356 -17.16 -33.43 4.06
CA ASN A 356 -16.01 -32.54 4.24
C ASN A 356 -16.26 -31.35 5.21
N TYR A 357 -17.40 -31.27 5.92
CA TYR A 357 -17.63 -30.24 6.94
C TYR A 357 -17.03 -30.61 8.32
N PRO A 358 -16.42 -29.68 9.07
CA PRO A 358 -15.56 -30.01 10.22
C PRO A 358 -16.20 -30.81 11.36
N ARG A 359 -17.51 -30.62 11.63
CA ARG A 359 -18.24 -31.27 12.74
C ARG A 359 -18.93 -32.58 12.35
N VAL A 360 -18.96 -32.91 11.06
CA VAL A 360 -19.54 -34.17 10.55
C VAL A 360 -18.58 -35.34 10.85
N LEU A 361 -19.11 -36.52 11.18
CA LEU A 361 -18.36 -37.77 11.23
C LEU A 361 -18.30 -38.39 9.82
N SER A 362 -17.20 -38.17 9.11
CA SER A 362 -16.97 -38.66 7.75
C SER A 362 -16.49 -40.12 7.74
N VAL A 363 -17.24 -41.00 7.07
CA VAL A 363 -17.03 -42.46 7.09
C VAL A 363 -16.70 -43.01 5.69
N GLY A 364 -15.48 -43.52 5.54
CA GLY A 364 -15.03 -44.28 4.37
C GLY A 364 -15.30 -45.79 4.47
N ALA A 365 -15.18 -46.51 3.35
CA ALA A 365 -15.44 -47.94 3.26
C ALA A 365 -14.16 -48.81 3.20
N THR A 366 -14.15 -49.94 3.92
CA THR A 366 -13.22 -51.06 3.68
C THR A 366 -13.88 -52.18 2.88
N ALA A 367 -13.06 -53.06 2.30
CA ALA A 367 -13.51 -54.31 1.71
C ALA A 367 -14.09 -55.26 2.77
N LYS A 368 -14.92 -56.23 2.34
CA LYS A 368 -15.53 -57.22 3.25
C LYS A 368 -14.44 -57.99 4.01
N ASP A 369 -14.67 -58.17 5.31
CA ASP A 369 -13.83 -58.96 6.22
C ASP A 369 -12.33 -58.60 6.18
N SER A 370 -12.02 -57.33 5.84
CA SER A 370 -10.67 -56.86 5.58
C SER A 370 -10.45 -55.42 6.00
N ARG A 371 -9.20 -55.12 6.40
CA ARG A 371 -8.68 -53.78 6.69
C ARG A 371 -8.20 -53.03 5.44
N ASN A 372 -8.24 -53.67 4.28
CA ASN A 372 -7.96 -53.01 3.00
C ASN A 372 -9.09 -52.02 2.66
N ARG A 373 -8.72 -50.78 2.33
CA ARG A 373 -9.62 -49.75 1.83
C ARG A 373 -10.38 -50.24 0.60
N ALA A 374 -11.68 -50.00 0.52
CA ALA A 374 -12.47 -50.31 -0.67
C ALA A 374 -11.95 -49.55 -1.90
N SER A 375 -12.06 -50.14 -3.09
CA SER A 375 -11.52 -49.54 -4.32
C SER A 375 -12.25 -48.27 -4.76
N PHE A 376 -13.50 -48.07 -4.33
CA PHE A 376 -14.35 -46.93 -4.68
C PHE A 376 -14.37 -45.80 -3.64
N THR A 377 -14.01 -46.04 -2.37
CA THR A 377 -14.20 -45.01 -1.33
C THR A 377 -13.30 -43.80 -1.57
N ASN A 378 -13.82 -42.61 -1.34
CA ASN A 378 -12.96 -41.44 -1.15
C ASN A 378 -12.08 -41.62 0.10
N TYR A 379 -10.97 -40.89 0.14
CA TYR A 379 -9.92 -41.01 1.16
C TYR A 379 -9.25 -39.66 1.40
N GLY A 380 -8.53 -39.49 2.51
CA GLY A 380 -7.89 -38.23 2.89
C GLY A 380 -7.71 -38.16 4.41
N LYS A 381 -7.04 -37.10 4.89
CA LYS A 381 -7.04 -36.72 6.32
C LYS A 381 -8.46 -36.30 6.77
N THR A 382 -9.21 -35.69 5.85
CA THR A 382 -10.58 -35.21 6.06
C THR A 382 -11.63 -36.34 6.20
N VAL A 383 -11.34 -37.56 5.74
CA VAL A 383 -12.17 -38.74 6.06
C VAL A 383 -11.76 -39.24 7.46
N ASN A 384 -12.66 -39.19 8.43
CA ASN A 384 -12.28 -39.34 9.84
C ASN A 384 -12.03 -40.80 10.23
N VAL A 385 -12.92 -41.71 9.80
CA VAL A 385 -12.89 -43.15 10.13
C VAL A 385 -13.31 -43.99 8.92
N PHE A 386 -13.04 -45.30 8.99
CA PHE A 386 -13.41 -46.30 7.99
C PHE A 386 -14.16 -47.46 8.65
N ALA A 387 -15.18 -47.96 7.98
CA ALA A 387 -15.95 -49.14 8.41
C ALA A 387 -16.19 -50.07 7.20
N PRO A 388 -16.67 -51.31 7.39
CA PRO A 388 -17.08 -52.18 6.29
C PRO A 388 -18.07 -51.48 5.35
N GLY A 389 -17.91 -51.67 4.04
CA GLY A 389 -18.82 -51.09 3.04
C GLY A 389 -18.95 -51.93 1.78
N VAL A 390 -18.63 -53.23 1.85
CA VAL A 390 -18.67 -54.18 0.73
C VAL A 390 -19.28 -55.49 1.23
N GLY A 391 -20.22 -56.06 0.48
CA GLY A 391 -20.87 -57.33 0.83
C GLY A 391 -21.62 -57.31 2.17
N ILE A 392 -22.23 -56.16 2.48
CA ILE A 392 -23.09 -55.94 3.66
C ILE A 392 -24.41 -56.68 3.46
N ILE A 393 -24.97 -57.21 4.56
CA ILE A 393 -26.24 -57.94 4.57
C ILE A 393 -27.24 -57.13 5.41
N THR A 394 -28.37 -56.77 4.81
CA THR A 394 -29.35 -55.86 5.41
C THR A 394 -30.74 -56.03 4.79
N THR A 395 -31.76 -55.37 5.35
CA THR A 395 -33.16 -55.32 4.89
C THR A 395 -33.34 -54.71 3.50
N ALA A 396 -34.53 -54.86 2.92
CA ALA A 396 -34.97 -54.32 1.62
C ALA A 396 -36.51 -54.32 1.54
N VAL A 397 -37.08 -53.51 0.64
CA VAL A 397 -38.53 -53.33 0.50
C VAL A 397 -39.32 -54.62 0.22
N ASP A 398 -40.59 -54.65 0.66
CA ASP A 398 -41.50 -55.81 0.66
C ASP A 398 -41.03 -56.99 1.56
N ASP A 399 -40.53 -56.71 2.77
CA ASP A 399 -40.03 -57.71 3.74
C ASP A 399 -38.96 -58.66 3.16
N LYS A 400 -37.86 -58.08 2.66
CA LYS A 400 -36.77 -58.80 1.97
C LYS A 400 -35.40 -58.44 2.52
N TYR A 401 -34.38 -59.19 2.11
CA TYR A 401 -33.01 -59.00 2.55
C TYR A 401 -32.04 -58.93 1.37
N THR A 402 -31.21 -57.89 1.32
CA THR A 402 -30.10 -57.74 0.37
C THR A 402 -28.84 -58.37 0.94
N LEU A 403 -28.34 -59.43 0.31
CA LEU A 403 -27.22 -60.24 0.82
C LEU A 403 -25.81 -59.76 0.39
N SER A 404 -25.69 -58.63 -0.32
CA SER A 404 -24.39 -58.13 -0.81
C SER A 404 -24.38 -56.62 -1.15
N ALA A 405 -25.02 -55.79 -0.32
CA ALA A 405 -24.98 -54.33 -0.46
C ALA A 405 -23.54 -53.79 -0.38
N SER A 406 -23.21 -52.73 -1.15
CA SER A 406 -21.86 -52.16 -1.22
C SER A 406 -21.87 -50.65 -1.54
N GLY A 407 -21.07 -49.87 -0.82
CA GLY A 407 -20.98 -48.41 -0.89
C GLY A 407 -20.66 -47.79 0.47
N THR A 408 -20.13 -46.56 0.51
CA THR A 408 -19.93 -45.82 1.79
C THR A 408 -21.25 -45.54 2.53
N SER A 409 -22.38 -45.58 1.82
CA SER A 409 -23.73 -45.50 2.39
C SER A 409 -24.08 -46.67 3.32
N PHE A 410 -23.35 -47.79 3.28
CA PHE A 410 -23.50 -48.88 4.25
C PHE A 410 -22.43 -48.84 5.35
N SER A 411 -21.40 -48.00 5.21
CA SER A 411 -20.39 -47.76 6.24
C SER A 411 -20.86 -46.73 7.26
N ALA A 412 -21.48 -45.63 6.81
CA ALA A 412 -22.05 -44.60 7.68
C ALA A 412 -23.10 -45.13 8.70
N PRO A 413 -24.08 -45.98 8.34
CA PRO A 413 -25.06 -46.50 9.29
C PRO A 413 -24.44 -47.44 10.34
N LEU A 414 -23.45 -48.27 9.98
CA LEU A 414 -22.71 -49.09 10.95
C LEU A 414 -22.02 -48.21 12.02
N VAL A 415 -21.43 -47.09 11.61
CA VAL A 415 -20.80 -46.12 12.52
C VAL A 415 -21.85 -45.34 13.32
N SER A 416 -23.04 -45.10 12.75
CA SER A 416 -24.18 -44.48 13.45
C SER A 416 -24.71 -45.37 14.57
N GLY A 417 -24.80 -46.69 14.36
CA GLY A 417 -25.12 -47.63 15.45
C GLY A 417 -24.02 -47.68 16.52
N VAL A 418 -22.74 -47.66 16.15
CA VAL A 418 -21.64 -47.52 17.14
C VAL A 418 -21.77 -46.21 17.93
N ALA A 419 -22.13 -45.10 17.28
CA ALA A 419 -22.40 -43.83 17.97
C ALA A 419 -23.57 -43.95 18.96
N ALA A 420 -24.62 -44.70 18.63
CA ALA A 420 -25.75 -44.91 19.53
C ALA A 420 -25.37 -45.73 20.77
N LEU A 421 -24.53 -46.76 20.62
CA LEU A 421 -23.97 -47.48 21.78
C LEU A 421 -23.15 -46.54 22.68
N VAL A 422 -22.31 -45.67 22.10
CA VAL A 422 -21.49 -44.72 22.87
C VAL A 422 -22.35 -43.64 23.56
N LYS A 423 -23.38 -43.12 22.89
CA LYS A 423 -24.37 -42.21 23.48
C LYS A 423 -25.16 -42.86 24.62
N THR A 424 -25.56 -44.13 24.45
CA THR A 424 -26.17 -44.94 25.52
C THR A 424 -25.23 -45.04 26.73
N ARG A 425 -23.94 -45.32 26.50
CA ARG A 425 -22.96 -45.50 27.58
C ARG A 425 -22.61 -44.20 28.30
N TYR A 426 -22.74 -43.06 27.62
CA TYR A 426 -22.38 -41.74 28.12
C TYR A 426 -23.48 -40.71 27.75
N PRO A 427 -24.64 -40.69 28.44
CA PRO A 427 -25.81 -39.89 28.04
C PRO A 427 -25.49 -38.40 27.82
N ASP A 428 -24.69 -37.81 28.72
CA ASP A 428 -24.30 -36.40 28.70
C ASP A 428 -23.20 -36.06 27.66
N ILE A 429 -22.83 -36.99 26.78
CA ILE A 429 -21.82 -36.74 25.74
C ILE A 429 -22.37 -35.78 24.67
N SER A 430 -21.63 -34.69 24.43
CA SER A 430 -21.89 -33.77 23.32
C SER A 430 -21.49 -34.38 21.98
N PRO A 431 -22.13 -34.01 20.86
CA PRO A 431 -21.83 -34.57 19.53
C PRO A 431 -20.36 -34.50 19.13
N ASP A 432 -19.67 -33.39 19.37
CA ASP A 432 -18.24 -33.26 19.04
C ASP A 432 -17.36 -34.20 19.88
N ALA A 433 -17.71 -34.42 21.16
CA ALA A 433 -17.04 -35.41 22.01
C ALA A 433 -17.36 -36.84 21.59
N LEU A 434 -18.61 -37.13 21.19
CA LEU A 434 -19.06 -38.43 20.68
C LEU A 434 -18.32 -38.81 19.39
N ARG A 435 -18.20 -37.86 18.47
CA ARG A 435 -17.45 -37.98 17.22
C ARG A 435 -15.98 -38.30 17.49
N GLU A 436 -15.33 -37.55 18.37
CA GLU A 436 -13.92 -37.77 18.70
C GLU A 436 -13.69 -39.05 19.52
N GLN A 437 -14.65 -39.49 20.33
CA GLN A 437 -14.57 -40.74 21.09
C GLN A 437 -14.46 -41.94 20.14
N ILE A 438 -15.33 -42.02 19.13
CA ILE A 438 -15.30 -43.05 18.09
C ILE A 438 -14.02 -42.92 17.25
N ARG A 439 -13.67 -41.69 16.85
CA ARG A 439 -12.51 -41.43 15.99
C ARG A 439 -11.17 -41.79 16.67
N LEU A 440 -10.99 -41.46 17.96
CA LEU A 440 -9.77 -41.78 18.70
C LEU A 440 -9.68 -43.25 19.14
N ALA A 441 -10.81 -43.93 19.30
CA ALA A 441 -10.86 -45.37 19.54
C ALA A 441 -10.62 -46.22 18.28
N SER A 442 -10.62 -45.61 17.09
CA SER A 442 -10.41 -46.28 15.80
C SER A 442 -8.94 -46.66 15.57
N GLU A 443 -8.71 -47.79 14.91
CA GLU A 443 -7.41 -48.44 14.75
C GLU A 443 -6.75 -48.11 13.41
N ARG A 444 -5.46 -47.72 13.42
CA ARG A 444 -4.72 -47.28 12.22
C ARG A 444 -4.73 -48.34 11.11
N LEU A 445 -4.95 -47.90 9.88
CA LEU A 445 -5.00 -48.71 8.65
C LEU A 445 -3.76 -48.59 7.75
N ASP A 446 -2.75 -47.83 8.17
CA ASP A 446 -1.60 -47.48 7.32
C ASP A 446 -0.71 -48.67 6.94
N ALA A 447 -0.64 -49.69 7.81
CA ALA A 447 0.24 -50.84 7.63
C ALA A 447 -0.30 -51.80 6.56
N GLU A 448 -1.63 -51.97 6.53
CA GLU A 448 -2.37 -52.75 5.53
C GLU A 448 -2.53 -51.98 4.21
N ASN A 449 -2.52 -50.64 4.27
CA ASN A 449 -2.74 -49.75 3.13
C ASN A 449 -1.53 -48.81 2.86
N PRO A 450 -0.30 -49.33 2.65
CA PRO A 450 0.92 -48.51 2.63
C PRO A 450 0.95 -47.43 1.53
N GLY A 451 0.20 -47.64 0.43
CA GLY A 451 0.04 -46.63 -0.63
C GLY A 451 -0.83 -45.42 -0.26
N GLN A 452 -1.47 -45.43 0.91
CA GLN A 452 -2.29 -44.33 1.45
C GLN A 452 -1.97 -44.03 2.92
N ALA A 453 -0.76 -44.38 3.39
CA ALA A 453 -0.33 -44.11 4.75
C ALA A 453 -0.44 -42.62 5.09
N GLY A 454 -1.10 -42.30 6.20
CA GLY A 454 -1.40 -40.92 6.63
C GLY A 454 -2.59 -40.26 5.93
N ARG A 455 -3.38 -40.99 5.12
CA ARG A 455 -4.55 -40.49 4.37
C ARG A 455 -5.83 -41.29 4.62
N LEU A 456 -5.92 -42.00 5.74
CA LEU A 456 -7.07 -42.85 6.12
C LEU A 456 -7.64 -42.44 7.48
N GLY A 457 -7.64 -41.14 7.79
CA GLY A 457 -8.10 -40.60 9.07
C GLY A 457 -7.39 -41.22 10.29
N ARG A 458 -8.18 -41.66 11.27
CA ARG A 458 -7.69 -42.52 12.37
C ARG A 458 -7.72 -44.01 12.02
N GLY A 459 -8.42 -44.41 10.96
CA GLY A 459 -8.51 -45.77 10.46
C GLY A 459 -9.83 -46.45 10.79
N TYR A 460 -9.78 -47.74 11.12
CA TYR A 460 -10.91 -48.65 11.21
C TYR A 460 -11.67 -48.54 12.54
N VAL A 461 -12.99 -48.44 12.50
CA VAL A 461 -13.82 -48.32 13.70
C VAL A 461 -13.76 -49.61 14.54
N ASN A 462 -13.45 -49.44 15.84
CA ASN A 462 -13.53 -50.47 16.86
C ASN A 462 -14.61 -50.07 17.88
N ALA A 463 -15.72 -50.80 17.90
CA ALA A 463 -16.88 -50.49 18.74
C ALA A 463 -16.58 -50.68 20.24
N GLU A 464 -15.92 -51.79 20.62
CA GLU A 464 -15.54 -52.07 22.01
C GLU A 464 -14.59 -51.01 22.59
N ALA A 465 -13.64 -50.53 21.79
CA ALA A 465 -12.75 -49.44 22.21
C ALA A 465 -13.50 -48.11 22.36
N SER A 466 -14.48 -47.84 21.50
CA SER A 466 -15.29 -46.61 21.53
C SER A 466 -16.12 -46.48 22.81
N LEU A 467 -16.42 -47.59 23.48
CA LEU A 467 -17.17 -47.63 24.75
C LEU A 467 -16.31 -47.51 26.02
N LYS A 468 -14.99 -47.51 25.89
CA LYS A 468 -14.05 -47.42 27.03
C LYS A 468 -13.71 -45.96 27.33
N THR A 469 -13.38 -45.67 28.59
CA THR A 469 -13.02 -44.31 29.02
C THR A 469 -11.88 -43.75 28.16
N PRO A 470 -12.01 -42.54 27.58
CA PRO A 470 -10.97 -41.96 26.74
C PRO A 470 -9.67 -41.76 27.51
N VAL A 471 -8.57 -42.19 26.87
CA VAL A 471 -7.19 -42.03 27.37
C VAL A 471 -6.38 -41.01 26.57
N PHE A 472 -7.00 -40.37 25.57
CA PHE A 472 -6.39 -39.38 24.70
C PHE A 472 -7.16 -38.05 24.75
N PRO A 473 -6.46 -36.89 24.67
CA PRO A 473 -7.10 -35.60 24.49
C PRO A 473 -7.73 -35.48 23.10
N ALA A 474 -8.74 -34.62 23.00
CA ALA A 474 -9.44 -34.33 21.75
C ALA A 474 -9.50 -32.82 21.53
N VAL A 475 -8.32 -32.22 21.33
CA VAL A 475 -8.17 -30.79 21.06
C VAL A 475 -8.62 -30.50 19.61
N ARG A 476 -9.53 -29.54 19.41
CA ARG A 476 -10.17 -29.23 18.13
C ARG A 476 -10.19 -27.74 17.87
N LEU A 477 -9.93 -27.32 16.63
CA LEU A 477 -10.20 -25.96 16.20
C LEU A 477 -11.72 -25.74 16.19
N THR A 478 -12.19 -24.65 16.79
CA THR A 478 -13.63 -24.30 16.83
C THR A 478 -13.93 -22.95 16.19
N GLN A 479 -12.98 -22.01 16.25
CA GLN A 479 -13.08 -20.70 15.62
C GLN A 479 -11.69 -20.24 15.19
N TRP A 480 -11.59 -19.51 14.08
CA TRP A 480 -10.38 -18.80 13.71
C TRP A 480 -10.68 -17.50 12.96
N THR A 481 -9.71 -16.58 12.98
CA THR A 481 -9.65 -15.36 12.18
C THR A 481 -8.21 -15.15 11.73
N TRP A 482 -8.00 -14.26 10.76
CA TRP A 482 -6.67 -13.85 10.31
C TRP A 482 -6.64 -12.37 9.93
N ASP A 483 -5.44 -11.79 10.01
CA ASP A 483 -5.06 -10.47 9.47
C ASP A 483 -3.67 -10.63 8.81
N ASP A 484 -3.37 -9.76 7.86
CA ASP A 484 -2.06 -9.56 7.22
C ASP A 484 -1.24 -8.47 7.94
N THR A 485 -0.24 -7.90 7.28
CA THR A 485 0.71 -6.95 7.91
C THR A 485 0.19 -5.51 7.95
N ASP A 486 -0.70 -5.12 7.04
CA ASP A 486 -1.27 -3.76 6.90
C ASP A 486 -2.80 -3.70 7.04
N GLY A 487 -3.51 -4.84 6.96
CA GLY A 487 -4.90 -4.98 7.39
C GLY A 487 -5.95 -4.86 6.28
N ASP A 488 -5.56 -5.01 5.01
CA ASP A 488 -6.49 -4.91 3.86
C ASP A 488 -7.22 -6.23 3.52
N ARG A 489 -6.72 -7.36 4.03
CA ARG A 489 -7.22 -8.74 3.81
C ARG A 489 -6.90 -9.32 2.43
N MET A 490 -5.80 -8.92 1.81
CA MET A 490 -5.30 -9.38 0.51
C MET A 490 -3.85 -9.85 0.63
N ILE A 491 -3.62 -11.15 0.81
CA ILE A 491 -2.27 -11.69 1.12
C ILE A 491 -1.36 -11.60 -0.12
N MET A 492 -0.29 -10.81 -0.05
CA MET A 492 0.68 -10.62 -1.14
C MET A 492 2.03 -11.30 -0.88
N SER A 493 2.84 -11.39 -1.94
CA SER A 493 4.21 -11.89 -1.88
C SER A 493 5.13 -10.91 -1.12
N GLY A 494 5.45 -11.22 0.14
CA GLY A 494 6.33 -10.43 1.02
C GLY A 494 5.82 -10.25 2.45
N GLU A 495 4.55 -10.58 2.73
CA GLU A 495 3.87 -10.29 4.00
C GLU A 495 3.92 -11.41 5.03
N GLU A 496 3.75 -11.03 6.31
CA GLU A 496 3.41 -11.95 7.39
C GLU A 496 1.88 -11.98 7.61
N VAL A 497 1.33 -13.18 7.70
CA VAL A 497 -0.08 -13.44 8.01
C VAL A 497 -0.19 -13.95 9.45
N THR A 498 -1.02 -13.27 10.25
CA THR A 498 -1.30 -13.62 11.64
C THR A 498 -2.65 -14.34 11.73
N ILE A 499 -2.65 -15.58 12.21
CA ILE A 499 -3.86 -16.38 12.45
C ILE A 499 -4.14 -16.40 13.96
N LYS A 500 -5.36 -16.05 14.37
CA LYS A 500 -5.87 -16.29 15.73
C LYS A 500 -6.83 -17.45 15.70
N ALA A 501 -6.60 -18.46 16.52
CA ALA A 501 -7.29 -19.74 16.47
C ALA A 501 -7.68 -20.21 17.87
N VAL A 502 -8.96 -20.53 18.07
CA VAL A 502 -9.52 -21.04 19.33
C VAL A 502 -9.64 -22.55 19.24
N PHE A 503 -9.08 -23.23 20.24
CA PHE A 503 -9.12 -24.69 20.35
C PHE A 503 -9.82 -25.14 21.63
N VAL A 504 -10.66 -26.17 21.55
CA VAL A 504 -11.40 -26.78 22.67
C VAL A 504 -10.97 -28.23 22.86
N ASN A 505 -10.81 -28.70 24.10
CA ASN A 505 -10.51 -30.11 24.40
C ASN A 505 -11.74 -30.89 24.85
N HIS A 506 -12.22 -31.84 24.05
CA HIS A 506 -13.48 -32.54 24.31
C HIS A 506 -13.36 -33.78 25.23
N LEU A 507 -12.18 -34.41 25.33
CA LEU A 507 -12.00 -35.74 25.96
C LEU A 507 -10.98 -35.76 27.13
N ALA A 508 -9.85 -36.46 27.06
CA ALA A 508 -8.93 -36.53 28.21
C ALA A 508 -8.10 -35.24 28.39
N ASP A 509 -7.52 -35.02 29.57
CA ASP A 509 -6.61 -33.89 29.84
C ASP A 509 -5.35 -33.93 28.95
N ALA A 510 -5.05 -32.82 28.27
CA ALA A 510 -3.78 -32.61 27.57
C ALA A 510 -2.72 -32.04 28.52
N GLN A 511 -1.43 -32.40 28.37
CA GLN A 511 -0.37 -31.96 29.31
C GLN A 511 0.90 -31.37 28.67
N GLU A 512 1.29 -31.77 27.46
CA GLU A 512 2.43 -31.22 26.71
C GLU A 512 1.96 -30.70 25.34
N LEU A 513 0.81 -30.03 25.32
CA LEU A 513 0.17 -29.50 24.12
C LEU A 513 1.03 -28.43 23.45
N SER A 514 1.40 -28.67 22.20
CA SER A 514 1.82 -27.64 21.24
C SER A 514 0.89 -27.63 20.03
N ILE A 515 0.74 -26.46 19.42
CA ILE A 515 -0.10 -26.26 18.24
C ILE A 515 0.71 -25.43 17.27
N GLY A 516 0.87 -25.92 16.04
CA GLY A 516 1.54 -25.19 14.97
C GLY A 516 0.87 -25.33 13.61
N LEU A 517 1.53 -24.93 12.54
CA LEU A 517 1.04 -25.06 11.15
C LEU A 517 1.94 -26.00 10.32
N THR A 518 1.31 -26.82 9.48
CA THR A 518 2.00 -27.58 8.43
C THR A 518 1.37 -27.34 7.06
N GLY A 519 2.17 -27.43 5.99
CA GLY A 519 1.66 -27.34 4.61
C GLY A 519 1.10 -28.67 4.09
N ALA A 520 0.15 -28.59 3.15
CA ALA A 520 -0.29 -29.76 2.35
C ALA A 520 0.86 -30.40 1.55
N GLU A 521 1.78 -29.54 1.12
CA GLU A 521 2.90 -29.81 0.22
C GLU A 521 4.10 -28.98 0.69
N SER A 522 5.29 -29.31 0.20
CA SER A 522 6.48 -28.48 0.40
C SER A 522 6.37 -27.18 -0.43
N TYR A 523 5.77 -26.13 0.14
CA TYR A 523 5.75 -24.79 -0.47
C TYR A 523 7.10 -24.09 -0.25
N PRO A 524 7.94 -23.89 -1.29
CA PRO A 524 9.28 -23.31 -1.10
C PRO A 524 9.26 -21.79 -0.82
N TYR A 525 8.09 -21.16 -0.94
CA TYR A 525 7.85 -19.72 -0.81
C TYR A 525 6.98 -19.37 0.41
N ILE A 526 6.73 -20.31 1.32
CA ILE A 526 6.02 -20.07 2.59
C ILE A 526 6.96 -20.44 3.73
N ASP A 527 7.30 -19.48 4.59
CA ASP A 527 8.03 -19.76 5.82
C ASP A 527 7.07 -20.07 6.97
N LEU A 528 7.33 -21.20 7.63
CA LEU A 528 6.63 -21.70 8.81
C LEU A 528 7.55 -21.75 10.05
N SER A 529 8.71 -21.08 10.01
CA SER A 529 9.73 -21.10 11.07
C SER A 529 9.23 -20.64 12.45
N ASN A 530 8.28 -19.70 12.48
CA ASN A 530 7.63 -19.18 13.69
C ASN A 530 6.17 -19.66 13.84
N ALA A 531 5.79 -20.74 13.17
CA ALA A 531 4.42 -21.19 13.07
C ALA A 531 3.98 -22.19 14.16
N GLU A 532 4.62 -22.24 15.33
CA GLU A 532 4.28 -23.14 16.44
C GLU A 532 4.27 -22.41 17.80
N GLN A 533 3.23 -22.65 18.60
CA GLN A 533 3.05 -22.13 19.95
C GLN A 533 2.88 -23.28 20.95
N MET A 534 3.64 -23.24 22.06
CA MET A 534 3.41 -24.11 23.21
C MET A 534 2.20 -23.63 24.03
N VAL A 535 1.30 -24.54 24.38
CA VAL A 535 0.16 -24.30 25.28
C VAL A 535 0.39 -24.97 26.64
N GLY A 536 0.95 -26.19 26.66
CA GLY A 536 1.16 -26.97 27.89
C GLY A 536 -0.08 -27.78 28.28
N ARG A 537 -0.75 -27.41 29.37
CA ARG A 537 -1.91 -28.16 29.88
C ARG A 537 -3.24 -27.54 29.43
N LEU A 538 -4.17 -28.37 28.94
CA LEU A 538 -5.55 -27.99 28.62
C LEU A 538 -6.50 -29.09 29.10
N THR A 539 -7.36 -28.79 30.09
CA THR A 539 -8.19 -29.83 30.74
C THR A 539 -9.45 -30.14 29.95
N ARG A 540 -10.16 -31.21 30.31
CA ARG A 540 -11.42 -31.58 29.64
C ARG A 540 -12.46 -30.46 29.74
N GLY A 541 -12.91 -29.97 28.59
CA GLY A 541 -13.92 -28.92 28.45
C GLY A 541 -13.35 -27.50 28.36
N ASP A 542 -12.05 -27.32 28.60
CA ASP A 542 -11.40 -26.01 28.47
C ASP A 542 -11.18 -25.62 27.00
N SER A 543 -11.07 -24.30 26.79
CA SER A 543 -10.67 -23.68 25.53
C SER A 543 -9.38 -22.86 25.67
N THR A 544 -8.59 -22.74 24.61
CA THR A 544 -7.40 -21.88 24.51
C THR A 544 -7.40 -21.09 23.21
N GLU A 545 -6.92 -19.84 23.23
CA GLU A 545 -6.60 -19.09 22.01
C GLU A 545 -5.10 -19.19 21.71
N VAL A 546 -4.77 -19.36 20.43
CA VAL A 546 -3.43 -19.54 19.90
C VAL A 546 -3.21 -18.53 18.78
N THR A 547 -2.05 -17.89 18.75
CA THR A 547 -1.65 -16.98 17.66
C THR A 547 -0.51 -17.61 16.86
N LEU A 548 -0.79 -17.96 15.61
CA LEU A 548 0.15 -18.60 14.69
C LEU A 548 0.52 -17.61 13.57
N ARG A 549 1.73 -17.72 13.02
CA ARG A 549 2.24 -16.83 11.95
C ARG A 549 2.83 -17.64 10.80
N PHE A 550 2.70 -17.14 9.59
CA PHE A 550 3.48 -17.60 8.42
C PHE A 550 3.86 -16.40 7.55
N VAL A 551 4.97 -16.50 6.84
CA VAL A 551 5.45 -15.43 5.92
C VAL A 551 5.38 -15.93 4.48
N VAL A 552 4.84 -15.10 3.59
CA VAL A 552 4.85 -15.34 2.14
C VAL A 552 6.11 -14.70 1.56
N ALA A 553 6.95 -15.47 0.87
CA ALA A 553 8.17 -14.97 0.28
C ALA A 553 7.90 -14.02 -0.91
N ASN A 554 8.82 -13.07 -1.15
CA ASN A 554 8.71 -12.08 -2.23
C ASN A 554 8.64 -12.69 -3.64
N ASP A 555 9.09 -13.93 -3.83
CA ASP A 555 9.04 -14.69 -5.08
C ASP A 555 7.85 -15.68 -5.16
N ALA A 556 6.93 -15.63 -4.20
CA ALA A 556 5.74 -16.47 -4.20
C ALA A 556 4.87 -16.22 -5.45
N PRO A 557 4.45 -17.28 -6.18
CA PRO A 557 3.66 -17.12 -7.39
C PRO A 557 2.21 -16.73 -7.02
N SER A 558 1.74 -15.63 -7.59
CA SER A 558 0.42 -15.06 -7.34
C SER A 558 -0.73 -15.92 -7.86
N SER A 559 -1.94 -15.61 -7.39
CA SER A 559 -3.20 -16.32 -7.66
C SER A 559 -3.15 -17.80 -7.26
N ARG A 560 -2.24 -18.18 -6.34
CA ARG A 560 -2.03 -19.57 -5.85
C ARG A 560 -2.64 -19.75 -4.47
N VAL A 561 -3.36 -20.86 -4.28
CA VAL A 561 -3.97 -21.23 -2.99
C VAL A 561 -2.97 -22.03 -2.14
N ILE A 562 -2.50 -21.41 -1.06
CA ILE A 562 -1.78 -22.05 0.05
C ILE A 562 -2.80 -22.87 0.87
N ARG A 563 -2.42 -24.08 1.28
CA ARG A 563 -3.22 -24.92 2.20
C ARG A 563 -2.38 -25.29 3.42
N LEU A 564 -2.77 -24.79 4.58
CA LEU A 564 -2.13 -25.05 5.87
C LEU A 564 -3.06 -25.85 6.78
N TYR A 565 -2.51 -26.68 7.66
CA TYR A 565 -3.25 -27.44 8.66
C TYR A 565 -2.74 -27.07 10.05
N PRO A 566 -3.61 -26.81 11.03
CA PRO A 566 -3.19 -26.72 12.42
C PRO A 566 -2.72 -28.10 12.88
N GLN A 567 -1.42 -28.25 13.12
CA GLN A 567 -0.83 -29.48 13.63
C GLN A 567 -0.82 -29.43 15.16
N ILE A 568 -1.70 -30.23 15.76
CA ILE A 568 -1.86 -30.40 17.20
C ILE A 568 -0.95 -31.53 17.64
N ARG A 569 -0.10 -31.28 18.64
CA ARG A 569 0.82 -32.26 19.23
C ARG A 569 0.59 -32.35 20.73
N ASP A 570 0.44 -33.54 21.27
CA ASP A 570 0.48 -33.77 22.72
C ASP A 570 1.13 -35.13 23.02
N GLY A 571 2.26 -35.10 23.71
CA GLY A 571 3.11 -36.27 23.94
C GLY A 571 3.48 -37.02 22.65
N ALA A 572 2.92 -38.22 22.46
CA ALA A 572 3.15 -39.07 21.29
C ALA A 572 2.10 -38.90 20.17
N PHE A 573 1.09 -38.07 20.38
CA PHE A 573 -0.04 -37.90 19.47
C PHE A 573 0.15 -36.67 18.58
N VAL A 574 -0.17 -36.82 17.29
CA VAL A 574 -0.23 -35.72 16.30
C VAL A 574 -1.56 -35.80 15.57
N ASP A 575 -2.26 -34.67 15.43
CA ASP A 575 -3.52 -34.52 14.70
C ASP A 575 -3.46 -33.28 13.80
N GLU A 576 -4.15 -33.33 12.66
CA GLU A 576 -4.27 -32.21 11.72
C GLU A 576 -5.76 -32.14 11.31
N PRO A 577 -6.63 -31.57 12.17
CA PRO A 577 -8.08 -31.76 12.05
C PRO A 577 -8.73 -30.93 10.93
N ASP A 578 -8.15 -29.77 10.61
CA ASP A 578 -8.79 -28.74 9.79
C ASP A 578 -7.83 -28.20 8.72
N GLN A 579 -8.38 -27.70 7.61
CA GLN A 579 -7.61 -27.10 6.53
C GLN A 579 -7.91 -25.60 6.41
N LEU A 580 -6.91 -24.78 6.71
CA LEU A 580 -6.88 -23.35 6.42
C LEU A 580 -6.46 -23.16 4.95
N SER A 581 -7.14 -22.27 4.24
CA SER A 581 -6.86 -21.97 2.82
C SER A 581 -6.69 -20.47 2.63
N PHE A 582 -5.57 -20.06 2.03
CA PHE A 582 -5.23 -18.67 1.76
C PHE A 582 -4.91 -18.51 0.27
N GLY A 583 -5.44 -17.48 -0.38
CA GLY A 583 -5.03 -17.12 -1.74
C GLY A 583 -3.93 -16.08 -1.68
N ILE A 584 -2.84 -16.27 -2.41
CA ILE A 584 -1.88 -15.19 -2.67
C ILE A 584 -2.49 -14.32 -3.78
N ASN A 585 -2.79 -13.06 -3.51
CA ASN A 585 -3.30 -12.14 -4.52
C ASN A 585 -2.23 -11.75 -5.54
N SER A 586 -2.66 -11.25 -6.70
CA SER A 586 -1.72 -10.68 -7.68
C SER A 586 -1.77 -9.16 -7.70
N ARG A 587 -0.60 -8.53 -7.83
CA ARG A 587 -0.49 -7.07 -7.96
C ARG A 587 -1.29 -6.52 -9.15
N ILE A 588 -1.50 -7.34 -10.18
CA ILE A 588 -2.31 -7.02 -11.36
C ILE A 588 -3.82 -7.05 -11.08
N GLU A 589 -4.31 -7.81 -10.09
CA GLU A 589 -5.70 -7.74 -9.60
C GLU A 589 -5.97 -6.37 -8.94
N LEU A 590 -5.06 -5.90 -8.08
CA LEU A 590 -5.16 -4.59 -7.41
C LEU A 590 -5.04 -3.44 -8.42
N ASP A 591 -4.03 -3.49 -9.31
CA ASP A 591 -3.88 -2.51 -10.39
C ASP A 591 -5.14 -2.47 -11.28
N HIS A 592 -5.71 -3.64 -11.62
CA HIS A 592 -6.94 -3.74 -12.42
C HIS A 592 -8.18 -3.20 -11.70
N ALA A 593 -8.34 -3.46 -10.40
CA ALA A 593 -9.46 -2.96 -9.61
C ALA A 593 -9.46 -1.43 -9.54
N ALA A 594 -8.32 -0.82 -9.21
CA ALA A 594 -8.16 0.64 -9.13
C ALA A 594 -8.34 1.32 -10.51
N LEU A 595 -7.82 0.72 -11.58
CA LEU A 595 -8.05 1.21 -12.95
C LEU A 595 -9.53 1.04 -13.36
N SER A 596 -10.20 -0.04 -12.96
CA SER A 596 -11.63 -0.26 -13.22
C SER A 596 -12.52 0.70 -12.45
N ALA A 597 -12.14 1.07 -11.23
CA ALA A 597 -12.76 2.15 -10.46
C ALA A 597 -12.64 3.48 -11.20
N LEU A 598 -11.42 3.87 -11.63
CA LEU A 598 -11.19 5.10 -12.42
C LEU A 598 -11.99 5.12 -13.73
N PHE A 599 -12.01 4.01 -14.46
CA PHE A 599 -12.77 3.87 -15.70
C PHE A 599 -14.26 4.06 -15.45
N THR A 600 -14.78 3.53 -14.35
CA THR A 600 -16.20 3.67 -13.98
C THR A 600 -16.51 5.09 -13.51
N SER A 601 -15.72 5.65 -12.59
CA SER A 601 -15.97 6.95 -11.94
C SER A 601 -15.77 8.14 -12.87
N THR A 602 -14.97 8.01 -13.93
CA THR A 602 -14.69 9.08 -14.91
C THR A 602 -15.26 8.83 -16.31
N GLY A 603 -16.23 7.92 -16.45
CA GLY A 603 -17.03 7.76 -17.68
C GLY A 603 -16.29 7.09 -18.84
N GLY A 604 -15.53 6.03 -18.57
CA GLY A 604 -14.61 5.33 -19.48
C GLY A 604 -15.15 4.96 -20.87
N ALA A 605 -16.42 4.60 -20.98
CA ALA A 605 -17.08 4.33 -22.25
C ALA A 605 -17.17 5.57 -23.18
N SER A 606 -17.05 6.78 -22.64
CA SER A 606 -17.12 8.07 -23.34
C SER A 606 -15.77 8.80 -23.47
N TRP A 607 -14.67 8.22 -22.98
CA TRP A 607 -13.33 8.76 -23.19
C TRP A 607 -13.02 8.87 -24.69
N ARG A 608 -12.13 9.80 -25.04
CA ARG A 608 -11.63 10.00 -26.41
C ARG A 608 -10.87 8.79 -26.94
N SER A 609 -10.20 8.05 -26.06
CA SER A 609 -9.51 6.80 -26.31
C SER A 609 -9.54 5.92 -25.06
N ASN A 610 -10.19 4.76 -25.20
CA ASN A 610 -10.26 3.68 -24.21
C ASN A 610 -9.75 2.36 -24.82
N SER A 611 -8.86 2.44 -25.81
CA SER A 611 -8.38 1.26 -26.54
C SER A 611 -7.77 0.22 -25.61
N TYR A 612 -8.23 -1.02 -25.76
CA TYR A 612 -7.87 -2.20 -24.97
C TYR A 612 -8.26 -2.20 -23.47
N TRP A 613 -8.93 -1.16 -22.96
CA TRP A 613 -9.46 -1.18 -21.59
C TRP A 613 -10.62 -2.18 -21.47
N ASP A 614 -10.38 -3.29 -20.77
CA ASP A 614 -11.40 -4.28 -20.41
C ASP A 614 -11.48 -4.43 -18.90
N ILE A 615 -12.50 -3.82 -18.31
CA ILE A 615 -12.78 -3.92 -16.87
C ILE A 615 -13.51 -5.22 -16.48
N THR A 616 -13.83 -6.09 -17.43
CA THR A 616 -14.60 -7.33 -17.17
C THR A 616 -13.73 -8.56 -16.92
N THR A 617 -12.46 -8.53 -17.32
CA THR A 617 -11.49 -9.61 -17.08
C THR A 617 -10.17 -9.05 -16.55
N VAL A 618 -9.55 -9.75 -15.59
CA VAL A 618 -8.23 -9.36 -15.05
C VAL A 618 -7.16 -9.66 -16.11
N PRO A 619 -6.43 -8.65 -16.62
CA PRO A 619 -5.45 -8.83 -17.68
C PRO A 619 -4.13 -9.41 -17.15
N THR A 620 -3.39 -10.13 -18.00
CA THR A 620 -1.96 -10.36 -17.71
C THR A 620 -1.18 -9.04 -17.83
N PRO A 621 0.02 -8.91 -17.23
CA PRO A 621 0.84 -7.70 -17.38
C PRO A 621 1.14 -7.31 -18.84
N SER A 622 1.21 -8.31 -19.76
CA SER A 622 1.40 -8.11 -21.20
C SER A 622 0.14 -7.63 -21.95
N GLU A 623 -1.03 -7.73 -21.33
CA GLU A 623 -2.31 -7.23 -21.84
C GLU A 623 -2.65 -5.88 -21.23
N LEU A 624 -2.38 -5.68 -19.92
CA LEU A 624 -2.46 -4.37 -19.28
C LEU A 624 -1.54 -3.36 -19.97
N ALA A 625 -0.33 -3.76 -20.38
CA ALA A 625 0.59 -2.94 -21.17
C ALA A 625 0.08 -2.54 -22.58
N ARG A 626 -1.12 -2.98 -23.00
CA ARG A 626 -1.79 -2.54 -24.24
C ARG A 626 -2.85 -1.46 -23.98
N TRP A 627 -3.30 -1.30 -22.74
CA TRP A 627 -4.35 -0.35 -22.38
C TRP A 627 -3.89 1.08 -22.69
N HIS A 628 -4.77 1.87 -23.29
CA HIS A 628 -4.44 3.25 -23.65
C HIS A 628 -3.99 4.05 -22.43
N GLY A 629 -2.79 4.66 -22.49
CA GLY A 629 -2.20 5.45 -21.42
C GLY A 629 -1.40 4.66 -20.37
N VAL A 630 -1.44 3.33 -20.41
CA VAL A 630 -0.80 2.47 -19.40
C VAL A 630 0.61 2.04 -19.81
N VAL A 631 1.55 2.07 -18.87
CA VAL A 631 2.88 1.45 -19.00
C VAL A 631 3.14 0.52 -17.81
N VAL A 632 3.60 -0.68 -18.12
CA VAL A 632 3.96 -1.72 -17.16
C VAL A 632 5.47 -1.91 -17.17
N SER A 633 6.11 -1.81 -16.00
CA SER A 633 7.56 -2.04 -15.80
C SER A 633 7.75 -3.21 -14.84
N HIS A 634 8.67 -4.12 -15.14
CA HIS A 634 8.97 -5.32 -14.32
C HIS A 634 7.75 -6.22 -13.95
N GLY A 635 6.61 -6.03 -14.63
CA GLY A 635 5.36 -6.78 -14.40
C GLY A 635 4.27 -6.02 -13.63
N ILE A 636 4.53 -4.79 -13.16
CA ILE A 636 3.61 -3.94 -12.39
C ILE A 636 3.31 -2.61 -13.12
N LEU A 637 2.16 -1.99 -12.85
CA LEU A 637 1.84 -0.65 -13.36
C LEU A 637 2.86 0.39 -12.85
N SER A 638 3.54 1.10 -13.75
CA SER A 638 4.51 2.15 -13.40
C SER A 638 4.12 3.54 -13.92
N ARG A 639 3.30 3.64 -14.97
CA ARG A 639 2.75 4.93 -15.44
C ARG A 639 1.32 4.82 -15.95
N LEU A 640 0.53 5.86 -15.66
CA LEU A 640 -0.81 6.10 -16.19
C LEU A 640 -0.90 7.53 -16.74
N ASP A 641 -1.01 7.67 -18.07
CA ASP A 641 -1.12 8.94 -18.78
C ASP A 641 -2.40 8.98 -19.62
N LEU A 642 -3.41 9.65 -19.09
CA LEU A 642 -4.72 9.87 -19.72
C LEU A 642 -4.98 11.36 -19.98
N CYS A 643 -3.91 12.15 -20.19
CA CYS A 643 -4.07 13.57 -20.51
C CYS A 643 -4.85 13.80 -21.82
N ARG A 644 -5.69 14.84 -21.88
CA ARG A 644 -6.50 15.22 -23.06
C ARG A 644 -7.50 14.15 -23.55
N ASN A 645 -7.94 13.27 -22.65
CA ASN A 645 -8.73 12.08 -22.97
C ASN A 645 -10.24 12.19 -22.67
N ARG A 646 -10.73 13.35 -22.19
CA ARG A 646 -12.15 13.62 -21.83
C ARG A 646 -12.67 12.74 -20.69
N LEU A 647 -11.88 12.54 -19.64
CA LEU A 647 -12.36 11.98 -18.37
C LEU A 647 -13.40 12.94 -17.76
N MET A 648 -14.55 12.44 -17.32
CA MET A 648 -15.67 13.22 -16.74
C MET A 648 -16.28 12.48 -15.54
N GLY A 649 -16.30 13.11 -14.36
CA GLY A 649 -16.70 12.47 -13.10
C GLY A 649 -15.62 12.68 -12.04
N THR A 650 -15.48 11.79 -11.06
CA THR A 650 -14.58 12.00 -9.90
C THR A 650 -13.38 11.06 -9.89
N LEU A 651 -12.31 11.46 -9.20
CA LEU A 651 -11.22 10.54 -8.82
C LEU A 651 -11.73 9.57 -7.73
N PRO A 652 -11.51 8.25 -7.85
CA PRO A 652 -11.82 7.29 -6.79
C PRO A 652 -10.66 7.15 -5.80
N SER A 653 -10.99 6.84 -4.54
CA SER A 653 -10.06 6.52 -3.46
C SER A 653 -9.07 5.42 -3.83
N GLU A 654 -9.54 4.43 -4.59
CA GLU A 654 -8.84 3.23 -5.03
C GLU A 654 -7.61 3.53 -5.90
N LEU A 655 -7.48 4.75 -6.45
CA LEU A 655 -6.23 5.20 -7.08
C LEU A 655 -5.05 5.19 -6.10
N GLY A 656 -5.28 5.38 -4.80
CA GLY A 656 -4.24 5.29 -3.76
C GLY A 656 -3.64 3.89 -3.62
N ASP A 657 -4.31 2.86 -4.10
CA ASP A 657 -3.88 1.48 -3.95
C ASP A 657 -2.87 1.07 -5.04
N LEU A 658 -2.62 1.93 -6.04
CA LEU A 658 -1.65 1.78 -7.15
C LEU A 658 -0.17 1.91 -6.72
N GLN A 659 0.25 1.21 -5.68
CA GLN A 659 1.56 1.33 -5.01
C GLN A 659 2.82 1.27 -5.91
N GLY A 660 2.74 0.66 -7.10
CA GLY A 660 3.84 0.62 -8.07
C GLY A 660 4.02 1.87 -8.94
N LEU A 661 3.10 2.83 -8.88
CA LEU A 661 2.98 3.93 -9.83
C LEU A 661 4.03 5.03 -9.61
N GLU A 662 4.84 5.30 -10.63
CA GLU A 662 5.86 6.36 -10.67
C GLU A 662 5.35 7.65 -11.32
N ASP A 663 4.39 7.57 -12.26
CA ASP A 663 3.98 8.71 -13.10
C ASP A 663 2.46 8.69 -13.36
N LEU A 664 1.72 9.66 -12.79
CA LEU A 664 0.27 9.82 -12.90
C LEU A 664 -0.08 11.15 -13.58
N ARG A 665 -0.70 11.08 -14.77
CA ARG A 665 -1.10 12.25 -15.56
C ARG A 665 -2.56 12.14 -15.99
N LEU A 666 -3.42 12.98 -15.42
CA LEU A 666 -4.86 13.06 -15.74
C LEU A 666 -5.23 14.47 -16.26
N CYS A 667 -4.27 15.17 -16.84
CA CYS A 667 -4.34 16.59 -17.18
C CYS A 667 -5.20 16.93 -18.42
N GLU A 668 -5.71 18.16 -18.50
CA GLU A 668 -6.56 18.65 -19.61
C GLU A 668 -7.77 17.74 -19.87
N ASN A 669 -8.52 17.46 -18.81
CA ASN A 669 -9.75 16.65 -18.79
C ASN A 669 -10.93 17.47 -18.23
N SER A 670 -11.94 16.82 -17.64
CA SER A 670 -13.09 17.48 -17.01
C SER A 670 -13.51 16.71 -15.74
N ILE A 671 -12.51 16.30 -14.97
CA ILE A 671 -12.66 15.62 -13.68
C ILE A 671 -13.10 16.65 -12.64
N THR A 672 -14.04 16.26 -11.77
CA THR A 672 -14.69 17.08 -10.75
C THR A 672 -14.55 16.43 -9.36
N GLY A 673 -15.01 17.13 -8.33
CA GLY A 673 -14.93 16.64 -6.95
C GLY A 673 -13.54 16.84 -6.35
N GLU A 674 -13.32 16.27 -5.18
CA GLU A 674 -12.12 16.50 -4.38
C GLU A 674 -10.96 15.57 -4.81
N ILE A 675 -9.74 15.93 -4.42
CA ILE A 675 -8.57 15.05 -4.56
C ILE A 675 -8.63 14.04 -3.41
N PRO A 676 -8.75 12.72 -3.66
CA PRO A 676 -8.84 11.73 -2.58
C PRO A 676 -7.52 11.69 -1.78
N PRO A 677 -7.55 11.82 -0.44
CA PRO A 677 -6.36 11.76 0.42
C PRO A 677 -5.57 10.46 0.27
N GLU A 678 -6.23 9.37 -0.15
CA GLU A 678 -5.64 8.06 -0.43
C GLU A 678 -4.56 8.12 -1.52
N LEU A 679 -4.58 9.11 -2.42
CA LEU A 679 -3.47 9.33 -3.35
C LEU A 679 -2.14 9.54 -2.62
N GLY A 680 -2.14 10.04 -1.39
CA GLY A 680 -0.98 10.14 -0.51
C GLY A 680 -0.33 8.79 -0.14
N LYS A 681 -1.02 7.66 -0.36
CA LYS A 681 -0.44 6.31 -0.23
C LYS A 681 0.60 6.00 -1.31
N LEU A 682 0.65 6.72 -2.44
CA LEU A 682 1.46 6.38 -3.62
C LEU A 682 2.95 6.70 -3.44
N THR A 683 3.61 6.02 -2.51
CA THR A 683 4.96 6.37 -2.04
C THR A 683 6.06 6.37 -3.12
N GLN A 684 5.88 5.65 -4.23
CA GLN A 684 6.83 5.61 -5.37
C GLN A 684 6.64 6.74 -6.39
N LEU A 685 5.57 7.53 -6.27
CA LEU A 685 5.19 8.52 -7.28
C LEU A 685 6.25 9.62 -7.40
N GLN A 686 6.68 9.88 -8.64
CA GLN A 686 7.66 10.91 -9.01
C GLN A 686 7.01 12.08 -9.75
N TRP A 687 5.89 11.84 -10.43
CA TRP A 687 5.20 12.81 -11.27
C TRP A 687 3.68 12.76 -11.01
N LEU A 688 3.10 13.88 -10.58
CA LEU A 688 1.65 14.04 -10.39
C LEU A 688 1.16 15.27 -11.17
N ASP A 689 0.39 15.03 -12.24
CA ASP A 689 -0.19 16.10 -13.05
C ASP A 689 -1.71 15.96 -13.19
N LEU A 690 -2.44 16.79 -12.45
CA LEU A 690 -3.90 16.90 -12.46
C LEU A 690 -4.38 18.23 -13.09
N ASN A 691 -3.48 18.96 -13.76
CA ASN A 691 -3.79 20.32 -14.24
C ASN A 691 -4.92 20.37 -15.27
N ARG A 692 -5.67 21.47 -15.32
CA ARG A 692 -6.78 21.69 -16.27
C ARG A 692 -7.86 20.64 -16.12
N ASN A 693 -8.49 20.69 -14.96
CA ASN A 693 -9.70 19.93 -14.60
C ASN A 693 -10.67 20.89 -13.89
N SER A 694 -11.65 20.34 -13.19
CA SER A 694 -12.63 21.07 -12.38
C SER A 694 -12.64 20.52 -10.94
N LEU A 695 -11.46 20.15 -10.42
CA LEU A 695 -11.28 19.63 -9.07
C LEU A 695 -11.57 20.73 -8.04
N THR A 696 -12.19 20.35 -6.92
CA THR A 696 -12.69 21.24 -5.86
C THR A 696 -12.19 20.78 -4.48
N GLY A 697 -12.58 21.48 -3.41
CA GLY A 697 -12.19 21.14 -2.05
C GLY A 697 -10.76 21.59 -1.72
N GLU A 698 -10.24 21.12 -0.59
CA GLU A 698 -8.89 21.47 -0.14
C GLU A 698 -7.81 20.59 -0.80
N ILE A 699 -6.56 21.02 -0.76
CA ILE A 699 -5.42 20.16 -1.13
C ILE A 699 -5.15 19.20 0.05
N PRO A 700 -5.23 17.86 -0.11
CA PRO A 700 -4.98 16.95 1.00
C PRO A 700 -3.53 17.06 1.48
N ARG A 701 -3.34 17.32 2.79
CA ARG A 701 -2.02 17.29 3.45
C ARG A 701 -1.33 15.92 3.29
N GLU A 702 -2.11 14.85 3.11
CA GLU A 702 -1.65 13.48 2.88
C GLU A 702 -0.80 13.36 1.60
N LEU A 703 -0.94 14.27 0.62
CA LEU A 703 -0.03 14.35 -0.54
C LEU A 703 1.43 14.65 -0.15
N ALA A 704 1.69 15.14 1.07
CA ALA A 704 3.04 15.32 1.61
C ALA A 704 3.80 14.00 1.84
N ASN A 705 3.10 12.85 1.88
CA ASN A 705 3.71 11.52 2.05
C ASN A 705 4.43 11.02 0.78
N LEU A 706 4.23 11.70 -0.35
CA LEU A 706 4.74 11.32 -1.68
C LEU A 706 6.23 11.65 -1.86
N SER A 707 7.07 11.06 -1.00
CA SER A 707 8.48 11.41 -0.79
C SER A 707 9.39 11.39 -2.03
N GLN A 708 8.98 10.72 -3.12
CA GLN A 708 9.75 10.64 -4.37
C GLN A 708 9.36 11.71 -5.40
N VAL A 709 8.31 12.51 -5.16
CA VAL A 709 7.75 13.47 -6.14
C VAL A 709 8.73 14.58 -6.48
N GLN A 710 8.92 14.76 -7.78
CA GLN A 710 9.75 15.80 -8.41
C GLN A 710 8.88 16.85 -9.13
N TYR A 711 7.68 16.47 -9.58
CA TYR A 711 6.73 17.34 -10.29
C TYR A 711 5.33 17.21 -9.70
N LEU A 712 4.77 18.33 -9.21
CA LEU A 712 3.40 18.44 -8.73
C LEU A 712 2.70 19.62 -9.41
N SER A 713 1.64 19.33 -10.16
CA SER A 713 0.90 20.31 -10.95
C SER A 713 -0.62 20.13 -10.75
N LEU A 714 -1.22 21.06 -10.01
CA LEU A 714 -2.65 21.15 -9.72
C LEU A 714 -3.30 22.40 -10.34
N ARG A 715 -2.55 23.17 -11.14
CA ARG A 715 -3.01 24.45 -11.72
C ARG A 715 -4.26 24.32 -12.61
N ASP A 716 -4.90 25.44 -12.89
CA ASP A 716 -6.10 25.52 -13.74
C ASP A 716 -7.21 24.58 -13.20
N ASN A 717 -7.67 24.80 -11.96
CA ASN A 717 -8.69 24.01 -11.26
C ASN A 717 -9.58 24.93 -10.37
N ALA A 718 -10.39 24.37 -9.47
CA ALA A 718 -11.25 25.09 -8.52
C ALA A 718 -10.96 24.70 -7.05
N LEU A 719 -9.71 24.37 -6.74
CA LEU A 719 -9.25 24.02 -5.39
C LEU A 719 -9.27 25.25 -4.47
N SER A 720 -9.54 25.02 -3.18
CA SER A 720 -9.75 26.05 -2.16
C SER A 720 -9.07 25.70 -0.83
N GLY A 721 -9.36 26.45 0.25
CA GLY A 721 -8.69 26.29 1.54
C GLY A 721 -7.33 26.98 1.58
N GLU A 722 -6.44 26.52 2.47
CA GLU A 722 -5.06 27.01 2.57
C GLU A 722 -4.08 26.09 1.83
N ILE A 723 -2.87 26.57 1.52
CA ILE A 723 -1.79 25.71 1.03
C ILE A 723 -1.24 24.88 2.22
N PRO A 724 -1.28 23.53 2.21
CA PRO A 724 -0.79 22.74 3.33
C PRO A 724 0.72 22.92 3.50
N ARG A 725 1.14 23.47 4.65
CA ARG A 725 2.55 23.59 5.06
C ARG A 725 3.29 22.24 4.99
N GLU A 726 2.58 21.13 5.18
CA GLU A 726 3.09 19.76 5.10
C GLU A 726 3.70 19.43 3.72
N LEU A 727 3.28 20.09 2.64
CA LEU A 727 3.87 19.92 1.30
C LEU A 727 5.39 20.22 1.29
N ALA A 728 5.90 20.98 2.27
CA ALA A 728 7.33 21.17 2.49
C ALA A 728 8.14 19.87 2.73
N ASN A 729 7.48 18.77 3.08
CA ASN A 729 8.11 17.46 3.26
C ASN A 729 8.56 16.81 1.94
N LEU A 730 8.08 17.31 0.78
CA LEU A 730 8.40 16.83 -0.56
C LEU A 730 9.81 17.24 -0.99
N SER A 731 10.83 16.80 -0.24
CA SER A 731 12.23 17.24 -0.35
C SER A 731 12.91 17.08 -1.72
N ARG A 732 12.31 16.33 -2.66
CA ARG A 732 12.77 16.16 -4.05
C ARG A 732 12.04 17.03 -5.08
N LEU A 733 11.06 17.84 -4.65
CA LEU A 733 10.19 18.59 -5.54
C LEU A 733 10.96 19.68 -6.29
N GLN A 734 10.91 19.62 -7.62
CA GLN A 734 11.57 20.55 -8.55
C GLN A 734 10.56 21.50 -9.20
N TYR A 735 9.30 21.07 -9.36
CA TYR A 735 8.23 21.85 -9.98
C TYR A 735 6.96 21.80 -9.12
N LEU A 736 6.49 22.96 -8.65
CA LEU A 736 5.22 23.14 -7.96
C LEU A 736 4.37 24.19 -8.67
N SER A 737 3.18 23.80 -9.15
CA SER A 737 2.22 24.73 -9.75
C SER A 737 0.82 24.52 -9.19
N LEU A 738 0.37 25.48 -8.39
CA LEU A 738 -0.99 25.57 -7.79
C LEU A 738 -1.80 26.74 -8.39
N ARG A 739 -1.26 27.36 -9.44
CA ARG A 739 -1.76 28.57 -10.09
C ARG A 739 -3.20 28.44 -10.63
N ASP A 740 -3.91 29.56 -10.76
CA ASP A 740 -5.26 29.67 -11.34
C ASP A 740 -6.23 28.68 -10.66
N ASN A 741 -6.48 28.93 -9.37
CA ASN A 741 -7.34 28.20 -8.42
C ASN A 741 -8.03 29.22 -7.47
N ALA A 742 -8.66 28.76 -6.38
CA ALA A 742 -9.30 29.59 -5.34
C ALA A 742 -8.64 29.39 -3.95
N LEU A 743 -7.31 29.16 -3.92
CA LEU A 743 -6.55 28.97 -2.68
C LEU A 743 -6.41 30.29 -1.91
N SER A 744 -6.36 30.20 -0.58
CA SER A 744 -6.43 31.34 0.35
C SER A 744 -5.43 31.17 1.51
N GLY A 745 -5.53 32.01 2.55
CA GLY A 745 -4.59 32.02 3.67
C GLY A 745 -3.28 32.73 3.31
N GLU A 746 -2.19 32.35 3.99
CA GLU A 746 -0.83 32.88 3.73
C GLU A 746 0.02 31.87 2.94
N ILE A 747 1.12 32.33 2.32
CA ILE A 747 2.12 31.43 1.73
C ILE A 747 2.90 30.77 2.89
N PRO A 748 2.91 29.43 3.04
CA PRO A 748 3.60 28.81 4.17
C PRO A 748 5.12 28.99 4.05
N ARG A 749 5.73 29.63 5.06
CA ARG A 749 7.20 29.80 5.15
C ARG A 749 7.96 28.47 5.12
N GLU A 750 7.32 27.38 5.56
CA GLU A 750 7.81 26.00 5.47
C GLU A 750 8.15 25.57 4.03
N LEU A 751 7.52 26.13 2.98
CA LEU A 751 7.85 25.82 1.58
C LEU A 751 9.31 26.12 1.23
N ALA A 752 9.98 26.99 2.00
CA ALA A 752 11.43 27.22 1.93
C ALA A 752 12.31 25.98 2.10
N ASN A 753 11.79 24.90 2.69
CA ASN A 753 12.50 23.64 2.88
C ASN A 753 12.69 22.84 1.58
N LEU A 754 11.97 23.19 0.50
CA LEU A 754 11.99 22.52 -0.79
C LEU A 754 13.26 22.84 -1.59
N SER A 755 14.43 22.46 -1.06
CA SER A 755 15.76 22.85 -1.58
C SER A 755 16.04 22.49 -3.05
N GLN A 756 15.26 21.60 -3.65
CA GLN A 756 15.37 21.19 -5.06
C GLN A 756 14.48 22.00 -6.02
N LEU A 757 13.65 22.92 -5.50
CA LEU A 757 12.60 23.60 -6.25
C LEU A 757 13.16 24.62 -7.24
N GLN A 758 12.85 24.41 -8.52
CA GLN A 758 13.24 25.25 -9.66
C GLN A 758 12.07 26.11 -10.17
N TYR A 759 10.84 25.69 -9.91
CA TYR A 759 9.62 26.38 -10.34
C TYR A 759 8.58 26.42 -9.22
N LEU A 760 8.18 27.63 -8.81
CA LEU A 760 7.07 27.88 -7.90
C LEU A 760 6.07 28.84 -8.55
N SER A 761 4.86 28.36 -8.83
CA SER A 761 3.78 29.18 -9.38
C SER A 761 2.49 29.03 -8.58
N LEU A 762 2.14 30.13 -7.89
CA LEU A 762 0.96 30.33 -7.06
C LEU A 762 0.07 31.47 -7.61
N GLN A 763 0.37 31.97 -8.82
CA GLN A 763 -0.39 33.01 -9.51
C GLN A 763 -1.90 32.72 -9.49
N GLY A 764 -2.76 33.75 -9.45
CA GLY A 764 -4.18 33.59 -9.74
C GLY A 764 -4.91 32.80 -8.66
N ASN A 765 -4.82 33.27 -7.43
CA ASN A 765 -5.47 32.72 -6.25
C ASN A 765 -5.92 33.89 -5.33
N ASP A 766 -6.52 33.60 -4.19
CA ASP A 766 -6.91 34.56 -3.16
C ASP A 766 -5.89 34.63 -1.99
N LEU A 767 -4.61 34.32 -2.25
CA LEU A 767 -3.56 34.31 -1.22
C LEU A 767 -3.30 35.69 -0.63
N SER A 768 -2.93 35.72 0.65
CA SER A 768 -2.79 36.92 1.48
C SER A 768 -1.55 36.85 2.38
N GLY A 769 -1.42 37.77 3.34
CA GLY A 769 -0.21 37.91 4.16
C GLY A 769 0.92 38.62 3.42
N GLU A 770 2.17 38.42 3.86
CA GLU A 770 3.39 38.92 3.19
C GLU A 770 4.11 37.79 2.44
N ILE A 771 5.09 38.12 1.58
CA ILE A 771 5.99 37.10 1.01
C ILE A 771 6.93 36.62 2.14
N PRO A 772 6.99 35.32 2.46
CA PRO A 772 7.94 34.83 3.47
C PRO A 772 9.38 35.03 2.99
N ARG A 773 10.15 35.85 3.71
CA ARG A 773 11.59 36.04 3.48
C ARG A 773 12.36 34.72 3.44
N GLU A 774 11.90 33.69 4.15
CA GLU A 774 12.48 32.35 4.18
C GLU A 774 12.53 31.68 2.80
N LEU A 775 11.69 32.09 1.83
CA LEU A 775 11.76 31.61 0.43
C LEU A 775 13.13 31.84 -0.23
N VAL A 776 13.97 32.72 0.32
CA VAL A 776 15.39 32.90 -0.04
C VAL A 776 16.20 31.59 0.00
N ASN A 777 15.79 30.61 0.80
CA ASN A 777 16.45 29.30 0.91
C ASN A 777 16.31 28.43 -0.36
N LEU A 778 15.42 28.79 -1.28
CA LEU A 778 15.18 28.09 -2.54
C LEU A 778 16.28 28.41 -3.59
N GLN A 779 17.52 28.06 -3.27
CA GLN A 779 18.73 28.45 -4.01
C GLN A 779 18.84 27.91 -5.45
N LEU A 780 17.94 27.01 -5.87
CA LEU A 780 17.81 26.51 -7.25
C LEU A 780 16.61 27.12 -8.01
N LEU A 781 15.88 28.06 -7.42
CA LEU A 781 14.65 28.61 -7.99
C LEU A 781 14.93 29.46 -9.23
N LEU A 782 14.35 29.05 -10.36
CA LEU A 782 14.46 29.73 -11.65
C LEU A 782 13.24 30.63 -11.92
N ARG A 783 12.07 30.30 -11.35
CA ARG A 783 10.81 31.05 -11.50
C ARG A 783 10.02 31.14 -10.20
N LEU A 784 9.59 32.36 -9.88
CA LEU A 784 8.65 32.68 -8.81
C LEU A 784 7.48 33.49 -9.40
N GLU A 785 6.30 32.86 -9.49
CA GLU A 785 5.08 33.45 -10.03
C GLU A 785 4.02 33.56 -8.90
N LEU A 786 3.87 34.75 -8.32
CA LEU A 786 2.91 35.07 -7.24
C LEU A 786 1.87 36.14 -7.66
N ASN A 787 1.90 36.56 -8.92
CA ASN A 787 1.07 37.61 -9.50
C ASN A 787 -0.43 37.26 -9.52
N HIS A 788 -1.31 38.26 -9.49
CA HIS A 788 -2.77 38.10 -9.34
C HIS A 788 -3.15 37.34 -8.05
N ASN A 789 -2.86 37.96 -6.91
CA ASN A 789 -3.25 37.51 -5.57
C ASN A 789 -3.67 38.72 -4.71
N SER A 790 -3.90 38.53 -3.42
CA SER A 790 -4.15 39.60 -2.44
C SER A 790 -2.98 39.79 -1.45
N LEU A 791 -1.75 39.47 -1.87
CA LEU A 791 -0.55 39.60 -1.04
C LEU A 791 -0.25 41.07 -0.70
N THR A 792 0.28 41.29 0.50
CA THR A 792 0.50 42.60 1.14
C THR A 792 1.94 42.74 1.65
N GLY A 793 2.21 43.80 2.42
CA GLY A 793 3.52 44.04 3.01
C GLY A 793 4.47 44.75 2.06
N LYS A 794 5.78 44.57 2.29
CA LYS A 794 6.85 44.99 1.39
C LYS A 794 7.35 43.81 0.56
N ILE A 795 8.00 44.10 -0.58
CA ILE A 795 8.83 43.13 -1.29
C ILE A 795 10.08 42.86 -0.42
N PRO A 796 10.38 41.62 0.00
CA PRO A 796 11.56 41.33 0.81
C PRO A 796 12.86 41.57 0.03
N HIS A 797 13.77 42.37 0.58
CA HIS A 797 15.10 42.60 -0.01
C HIS A 797 15.93 41.30 -0.13
N GLU A 798 15.68 40.34 0.76
CA GLU A 798 16.37 39.04 0.80
C GLU A 798 16.25 38.26 -0.52
N LEU A 799 15.23 38.52 -1.34
CA LEU A 799 15.04 37.92 -2.66
C LEU A 799 16.24 38.12 -3.59
N GLU A 800 17.09 39.13 -3.38
CA GLU A 800 18.34 39.32 -4.13
C GLU A 800 19.24 38.07 -4.15
N ASN A 801 19.19 37.26 -3.08
CA ASN A 801 20.04 36.09 -2.88
C ASN A 801 19.53 34.86 -3.67
N LEU A 802 18.42 34.96 -4.40
CA LEU A 802 17.97 33.95 -5.35
C LEU A 802 18.72 34.08 -6.68
N LEU A 803 20.04 33.85 -6.64
CA LEU A 803 21.00 34.17 -7.72
C LEU A 803 20.76 33.43 -9.05
N GLN A 804 19.89 32.40 -9.08
CA GLN A 804 19.51 31.67 -10.30
C GLN A 804 18.17 32.13 -10.91
N LEU A 805 17.44 33.03 -10.23
CA LEU A 805 16.10 33.42 -10.60
C LEU A 805 16.09 34.21 -11.91
N GLN A 806 15.27 33.76 -12.85
CA GLN A 806 15.14 34.32 -14.20
C GLN A 806 13.76 34.97 -14.44
N TRP A 807 12.74 34.59 -13.66
CA TRP A 807 11.41 35.21 -13.68
C TRP A 807 10.92 35.50 -12.25
N LEU A 808 10.58 36.76 -11.97
CA LEU A 808 9.95 37.21 -10.73
C LEU A 808 8.67 37.99 -11.08
N TRP A 809 7.52 37.37 -10.87
CA TRP A 809 6.21 37.98 -11.16
C TRP A 809 5.41 38.16 -9.87
N LEU A 810 5.30 39.42 -9.42
CA LEU A 810 4.58 39.86 -8.23
C LEU A 810 3.40 40.80 -8.55
N GLY A 811 3.21 41.17 -9.83
CA GLY A 811 2.19 42.13 -10.26
C GLY A 811 0.74 41.71 -9.99
N GLY A 812 -0.19 42.67 -9.90
CA GLY A 812 -1.58 42.39 -9.56
C GLY A 812 -1.74 41.89 -8.12
N ASN A 813 -1.17 42.63 -7.17
CA ASN A 813 -1.22 42.34 -5.72
C ASN A 813 -1.48 43.66 -4.96
N ARG A 814 -1.23 43.66 -3.64
CA ARG A 814 -1.40 44.82 -2.75
C ARG A 814 -0.08 45.17 -2.05
N PHE A 815 1.07 44.93 -2.71
CA PHE A 815 2.38 45.28 -2.17
C PHE A 815 2.54 46.79 -2.01
N THR A 816 3.28 47.19 -0.97
CA THR A 816 3.50 48.57 -0.54
C THR A 816 4.98 48.81 -0.23
N GLY A 817 5.35 50.08 -0.04
CA GLY A 817 6.75 50.46 0.18
C GLY A 817 7.47 50.81 -1.12
N GLU A 818 8.77 51.07 -0.98
CA GLU A 818 9.68 51.31 -2.10
C GLU A 818 10.11 49.98 -2.75
N ILE A 819 10.56 50.05 -4.01
CA ILE A 819 11.21 48.92 -4.69
C ILE A 819 12.61 48.76 -4.07
N PRO A 820 12.99 47.58 -3.54
CA PRO A 820 14.34 47.39 -2.98
C PRO A 820 15.40 47.54 -4.07
N SER A 821 16.42 48.36 -3.83
CA SER A 821 17.56 48.54 -4.74
C SER A 821 18.40 47.27 -4.86
N GLU A 822 18.36 46.43 -3.82
CA GLU A 822 18.91 45.08 -3.74
C GLU A 822 18.47 44.17 -4.91
N LEU A 823 17.26 44.37 -5.48
CA LEU A 823 16.82 43.63 -6.66
C LEU A 823 17.73 43.86 -7.89
N GLY A 824 18.49 44.97 -7.92
CA GLY A 824 19.51 45.22 -8.94
C GLY A 824 20.64 44.19 -8.96
N ASN A 825 20.88 43.47 -7.86
CA ASN A 825 21.88 42.41 -7.76
C ASN A 825 21.47 41.11 -8.48
N MET A 826 20.20 40.97 -8.89
CA MET A 826 19.64 39.77 -9.53
C MET A 826 20.04 39.67 -11.01
N ILE A 827 21.34 39.59 -11.30
CA ILE A 827 21.89 39.71 -12.66
C ILE A 827 21.43 38.64 -13.68
N GLN A 828 20.84 37.52 -13.23
CA GLN A 828 20.26 36.49 -14.10
C GLN A 828 18.79 36.76 -14.48
N LEU A 829 18.15 37.76 -13.86
CA LEU A 829 16.73 38.02 -14.02
C LEU A 829 16.41 38.50 -15.45
N GLN A 830 15.47 37.83 -16.10
CA GLN A 830 15.03 38.13 -17.47
C GLN A 830 13.65 38.83 -17.48
N TRP A 831 12.81 38.58 -16.47
CA TRP A 831 11.49 39.19 -16.32
C TRP A 831 11.27 39.64 -14.89
N LEU A 832 10.98 40.94 -14.72
CA LEU A 832 10.52 41.53 -13.46
C LEU A 832 9.15 42.18 -13.69
N ASP A 833 8.13 41.66 -13.01
CA ASP A 833 6.77 42.19 -13.08
C ASP A 833 6.25 42.56 -11.69
N LEU A 834 6.24 43.86 -11.39
CA LEU A 834 5.75 44.47 -10.15
C LEU A 834 4.51 45.36 -10.40
N GLY A 835 3.97 45.37 -11.63
CA GLY A 835 2.88 46.26 -12.01
C GLY A 835 1.55 45.96 -11.29
N VAL A 836 0.64 46.93 -11.22
CA VAL A 836 -0.66 46.80 -10.55
C VAL A 836 -0.48 46.41 -9.06
N ASN A 837 0.12 47.32 -8.30
CA ASN A 837 0.38 47.24 -6.87
C ASN A 837 0.21 48.64 -6.22
N SER A 838 0.63 48.82 -4.97
CA SER A 838 0.66 50.11 -4.25
C SER A 838 2.09 50.53 -3.86
N LEU A 839 3.08 50.18 -4.69
CA LEU A 839 4.49 50.57 -4.50
C LEU A 839 4.66 52.07 -4.73
N TYR A 840 5.49 52.73 -3.92
CA TYR A 840 5.71 54.18 -3.96
C TYR A 840 7.21 54.52 -3.94
N GLY A 841 7.54 55.81 -4.07
CA GLY A 841 8.94 56.26 -4.11
C GLY A 841 9.54 56.15 -5.49
N GLU A 842 10.85 56.31 -5.59
CA GLU A 842 11.57 56.41 -6.87
C GLU A 842 11.92 55.03 -7.45
N ILE A 843 12.21 54.97 -8.75
CA ILE A 843 12.70 53.76 -9.41
C ILE A 843 14.21 53.67 -9.10
N PRO A 844 14.73 52.62 -8.44
CA PRO A 844 16.15 52.55 -8.10
C PRO A 844 17.06 52.45 -9.34
N ASN A 845 18.12 53.25 -9.39
CA ASN A 845 19.11 53.25 -10.46
C ASN A 845 19.80 51.88 -10.57
N GLU A 846 19.93 51.16 -9.44
CA GLU A 846 20.47 49.80 -9.34
C GLU A 846 19.73 48.78 -10.21
N LEU A 847 18.45 49.02 -10.56
CA LEU A 847 17.73 48.14 -11.47
C LEU A 847 18.39 48.07 -12.87
N GLY A 848 19.17 49.09 -13.25
CA GLY A 848 20.01 49.09 -14.45
C GLY A 848 21.13 48.04 -14.48
N ASN A 849 21.47 47.43 -13.34
CA ASN A 849 22.51 46.41 -13.25
C ASN A 849 22.08 45.02 -13.75
N MET A 850 20.77 44.77 -13.91
CA MET A 850 20.21 43.46 -14.33
C MET A 850 20.43 43.18 -15.83
N SER A 851 21.68 42.96 -16.24
CA SER A 851 22.09 42.88 -17.66
C SER A 851 21.32 41.88 -18.56
N GLN A 852 20.65 40.88 -17.98
CA GLN A 852 19.85 39.88 -18.71
C GLN A 852 18.36 40.26 -18.86
N LEU A 853 17.92 41.40 -18.29
CA LEU A 853 16.51 41.77 -18.21
C LEU A 853 15.94 42.08 -19.59
N GLN A 854 14.84 41.40 -19.93
CA GLN A 854 14.13 41.48 -21.20
C GLN A 854 12.75 42.10 -21.06
N ASN A 855 12.17 42.11 -19.86
CA ASN A 855 10.87 42.71 -19.57
C ASN A 855 10.87 43.32 -18.17
N LEU A 856 10.58 44.63 -18.09
CA LEU A 856 10.41 45.39 -16.85
C LEU A 856 9.02 46.01 -16.82
N ARG A 857 8.22 45.63 -15.82
CA ARG A 857 6.87 46.16 -15.60
C ARG A 857 6.72 46.71 -14.20
N LEU A 858 6.54 48.03 -14.12
CA LEU A 858 6.26 48.79 -12.91
C LEU A 858 4.91 49.56 -13.03
N SER A 859 4.21 49.40 -14.15
CA SER A 859 2.98 50.12 -14.50
C SER A 859 1.81 49.86 -13.55
N GLY A 860 1.07 50.89 -13.16
CA GLY A 860 -0.04 50.79 -12.21
C GLY A 860 0.45 50.74 -10.76
N ASN A 861 1.20 51.74 -10.33
CA ASN A 861 1.72 51.91 -8.98
C ASN A 861 1.65 53.41 -8.59
N LEU A 862 2.27 53.78 -7.47
CA LEU A 862 2.36 55.13 -6.93
C LEU A 862 3.81 55.68 -7.02
N LEU A 863 4.58 55.23 -8.00
CA LEU A 863 6.00 55.60 -8.15
C LEU A 863 6.17 57.08 -8.54
N THR A 864 7.21 57.71 -8.03
CA THR A 864 7.55 59.14 -8.15
C THR A 864 9.00 59.31 -8.62
N GLY A 865 9.52 60.55 -8.63
CA GLY A 865 10.87 60.83 -9.08
C GLY A 865 10.97 60.91 -10.60
N GLU A 866 12.19 60.78 -11.13
CA GLU A 866 12.45 60.76 -12.57
C GLU A 866 12.65 59.32 -13.08
N ILE A 867 12.74 59.11 -14.40
CA ILE A 867 13.10 57.81 -14.97
C ILE A 867 14.64 57.71 -14.96
N PRO A 868 15.27 56.70 -14.30
CA PRO A 868 16.73 56.60 -14.28
C PRO A 868 17.32 56.33 -15.67
N GLY A 869 18.34 57.10 -16.05
CA GLY A 869 19.09 56.88 -17.29
C GLY A 869 19.82 55.53 -17.29
N GLU A 870 20.17 55.01 -16.12
CA GLU A 870 20.79 53.70 -15.92
C GLU A 870 19.95 52.52 -16.43
N LEU A 871 18.64 52.69 -16.63
CA LEU A 871 17.81 51.68 -17.30
C LEU A 871 18.25 51.43 -18.76
N ALA A 872 19.00 52.35 -19.38
CA ALA A 872 19.62 52.16 -20.69
C ALA A 872 20.70 51.06 -20.71
N ASN A 873 21.31 50.74 -19.55
CA ASN A 873 22.29 49.65 -19.44
C ASN A 873 21.66 48.26 -19.70
N LEU A 874 20.32 48.16 -19.65
CA LEU A 874 19.54 46.95 -19.88
C LEU A 874 19.43 46.64 -21.39
N THR A 875 20.57 46.45 -22.06
CA THR A 875 20.64 46.29 -23.53
C THR A 875 19.83 45.12 -24.12
N GLN A 876 19.37 44.18 -23.29
CA GLN A 876 18.48 43.07 -23.68
C GLN A 876 16.98 43.38 -23.56
N LEU A 877 16.62 44.57 -23.05
CA LEU A 877 15.25 44.96 -22.72
C LEU A 877 14.38 45.07 -23.98
N LYS A 878 13.28 44.32 -24.00
CA LYS A 878 12.31 44.27 -25.11
C LYS A 878 11.02 44.99 -24.75
N TRP A 879 10.71 45.13 -23.47
CA TRP A 879 9.49 45.76 -22.98
C TRP A 879 9.77 46.57 -21.71
N LEU A 880 9.40 47.85 -21.73
CA LEU A 880 9.48 48.75 -20.57
C LEU A 880 8.08 49.35 -20.33
N HIS A 881 7.44 48.96 -19.23
CA HIS A 881 6.10 49.40 -18.84
C HIS A 881 6.15 50.20 -17.54
N LEU A 882 6.05 51.52 -17.64
CA LEU A 882 5.98 52.47 -16.51
C LEU A 882 4.62 53.20 -16.43
N SER A 883 3.70 52.96 -17.38
CA SER A 883 2.40 53.62 -17.45
C SER A 883 1.57 53.58 -16.17
N GLY A 884 0.82 54.64 -15.84
CA GLY A 884 -0.03 54.68 -14.65
C GLY A 884 0.79 54.75 -13.37
N ASN A 885 1.54 55.84 -13.22
CA ASN A 885 2.35 56.18 -12.05
C ASN A 885 2.34 57.71 -11.84
N SER A 886 3.16 58.23 -10.94
CA SER A 886 3.36 59.68 -10.70
C SER A 886 4.78 60.13 -11.07
N LEU A 887 5.38 59.53 -12.11
CA LEU A 887 6.74 59.84 -12.56
C LEU A 887 6.80 61.24 -13.19
N THR A 888 7.92 61.93 -12.97
CA THR A 888 8.22 63.32 -13.32
C THR A 888 9.55 63.43 -14.08
N GLY A 889 10.07 64.64 -14.29
CA GLY A 889 11.31 64.87 -15.07
C GLY A 889 11.07 64.87 -16.58
N GLU A 890 12.13 64.63 -17.35
CA GLU A 890 12.07 64.40 -18.81
C GLU A 890 12.28 62.89 -19.12
N ILE A 891 12.21 62.49 -20.40
CA ILE A 891 12.66 61.14 -20.80
C ILE A 891 14.18 61.19 -21.00
N PRO A 892 15.00 60.33 -20.36
CA PRO A 892 16.44 60.29 -20.59
C PRO A 892 16.79 59.99 -22.05
N ASP A 893 17.74 60.74 -22.61
CA ASP A 893 18.24 60.56 -23.98
C ASP A 893 18.84 59.14 -24.15
N GLU A 894 19.48 58.62 -23.10
CA GLU A 894 20.11 57.29 -23.04
C GLU A 894 19.13 56.14 -23.33
N LEU A 895 17.82 56.31 -23.11
CA LEU A 895 16.84 55.28 -23.46
C LEU A 895 16.77 55.00 -24.97
N GLY A 896 17.35 55.86 -25.81
CA GLY A 896 17.58 55.60 -27.24
C GLY A 896 18.57 54.47 -27.55
N ASP A 897 19.46 54.11 -26.62
CA ASP A 897 20.47 53.05 -26.82
C ASP A 897 19.90 51.62 -26.66
N LEU A 898 18.64 51.49 -26.19
CA LEU A 898 17.94 50.22 -25.98
C LEU A 898 17.52 49.55 -27.31
N SER A 899 18.48 49.21 -28.16
CA SER A 899 18.29 48.72 -29.53
C SER A 899 17.36 47.49 -29.69
N GLN A 900 17.10 46.73 -28.63
CA GLN A 900 16.20 45.57 -28.61
C GLN A 900 14.75 45.91 -28.24
N LEU A 901 14.45 47.14 -27.85
CA LEU A 901 13.16 47.55 -27.30
C LEU A 901 12.03 47.49 -28.34
N LYS A 902 10.95 46.80 -27.97
CA LYS A 902 9.77 46.53 -28.82
C LYS A 902 8.52 47.28 -28.35
N GLY A 903 8.45 47.64 -27.07
CA GLY A 903 7.42 48.52 -26.55
C GLY A 903 7.91 49.38 -25.39
N LEU A 904 7.60 50.67 -25.47
CA LEU A 904 7.86 51.68 -24.46
C LEU A 904 6.52 52.30 -24.03
N TYR A 905 6.13 52.07 -22.78
CA TYR A 905 4.84 52.51 -22.23
C TYR A 905 5.05 53.45 -21.04
N LEU A 906 4.87 54.75 -21.28
CA LEU A 906 5.09 55.84 -20.33
C LEU A 906 3.82 56.66 -20.05
N SER A 907 2.66 56.18 -20.50
CA SER A 907 1.40 56.93 -20.43
C SER A 907 0.90 57.14 -19.01
N ASP A 908 -0.05 58.07 -18.82
CA ASP A 908 -0.76 58.22 -17.54
C ASP A 908 0.23 58.49 -16.39
N ASN A 909 1.05 59.54 -16.56
CA ASN A 909 2.13 59.97 -15.68
C ASN A 909 2.24 61.52 -15.69
N LEU A 910 3.25 62.08 -15.02
CA LEU A 910 3.51 63.53 -14.89
C LEU A 910 4.79 63.96 -15.63
N LEU A 911 5.24 63.19 -16.64
CA LEU A 911 6.48 63.44 -17.37
C LEU A 911 6.39 64.72 -18.21
N THR A 912 7.49 65.45 -18.29
CA THR A 912 7.63 66.78 -18.90
C THR A 912 8.75 66.82 -19.95
N GLY A 913 9.16 68.01 -20.38
CA GLY A 913 10.25 68.16 -21.34
C GLY A 913 9.83 67.96 -22.79
N LYS A 914 10.75 67.48 -23.62
CA LYS A 914 10.49 67.08 -25.01
C LYS A 914 10.64 65.57 -25.14
N ILE A 915 10.26 65.03 -26.30
CA ILE A 915 10.63 63.67 -26.70
C ILE A 915 12.06 63.70 -27.26
N PRO A 916 13.02 62.92 -26.72
CA PRO A 916 14.37 62.81 -27.25
C PRO A 916 14.40 62.41 -28.72
N SER A 917 15.39 62.90 -29.46
CA SER A 917 15.59 62.51 -30.85
C SER A 917 16.12 61.06 -30.96
N GLU A 918 16.81 60.65 -29.92
CA GLU A 918 17.54 59.41 -29.67
C GLU A 918 16.59 58.20 -29.64
N LEU A 919 15.31 58.39 -29.25
CA LEU A 919 14.27 57.35 -29.38
C LEU A 919 14.02 56.93 -30.85
N GLY A 920 14.48 57.69 -31.84
CA GLY A 920 14.49 57.29 -33.24
C GLY A 920 15.43 56.12 -33.56
N ASN A 921 16.45 55.89 -32.73
CA ASN A 921 17.43 54.79 -32.88
C ASN A 921 16.83 53.41 -32.59
N LEU A 922 15.66 53.35 -31.93
CA LEU A 922 14.99 52.14 -31.44
C LEU A 922 14.36 51.31 -32.58
N SER A 923 15.16 50.83 -33.52
CA SER A 923 14.73 50.17 -34.77
C SER A 923 13.74 49.00 -34.61
N GLN A 924 13.70 48.37 -33.44
CA GLN A 924 12.79 47.25 -33.11
C GLN A 924 11.44 47.69 -32.53
N LEU A 925 11.22 48.99 -32.27
CA LEU A 925 10.06 49.50 -31.56
C LEU A 925 8.77 49.30 -32.37
N THR A 926 7.79 48.65 -31.74
CA THR A 926 6.46 48.34 -32.30
C THR A 926 5.33 49.11 -31.62
N ALA A 927 5.50 49.51 -30.36
CA ALA A 927 4.55 50.32 -29.61
C ALA A 927 5.23 51.44 -28.81
N LEU A 928 4.67 52.65 -28.88
CA LEU A 928 5.10 53.82 -28.13
C LEU A 928 3.88 54.54 -27.53
N HIS A 929 3.76 54.54 -26.21
CA HIS A 929 2.69 55.21 -25.46
C HIS A 929 3.26 56.37 -24.64
N LEU A 930 2.87 57.58 -25.05
CA LEU A 930 3.27 58.89 -24.52
C LEU A 930 2.04 59.75 -24.17
N HIS A 931 0.84 59.17 -24.17
CA HIS A 931 -0.41 59.88 -23.87
C HIS A 931 -0.54 60.19 -22.38
N ASP A 932 -1.44 61.12 -22.03
CA ASP A 932 -1.79 61.45 -20.64
C ASP A 932 -0.55 61.79 -19.79
N ASN A 933 0.13 62.88 -20.17
CA ASN A 933 1.39 63.36 -19.60
C ASN A 933 1.48 64.91 -19.73
N ALA A 934 2.61 65.50 -19.34
CA ALA A 934 2.87 66.94 -19.41
C ALA A 934 4.05 67.31 -20.34
N PHE A 935 4.35 66.48 -21.35
CA PHE A 935 5.35 66.74 -22.38
C PHE A 935 5.05 68.03 -23.19
N THR A 936 6.04 68.51 -23.94
CA THR A 936 5.97 69.76 -24.70
C THR A 936 6.62 69.64 -26.08
N GLY A 937 6.22 70.53 -27.00
CA GLY A 937 6.80 70.62 -28.33
C GLY A 937 6.22 69.63 -29.32
N ARG A 938 7.09 69.04 -30.16
CA ARG A 938 6.68 68.20 -31.30
C ARG A 938 7.37 66.85 -31.25
N LEU A 939 6.74 65.85 -31.84
CA LEU A 939 7.40 64.57 -32.12
C LEU A 939 8.62 64.81 -33.05
N PRO A 940 9.83 64.36 -32.68
CA PRO A 940 11.02 64.62 -33.49
C PRO A 940 11.03 63.81 -34.79
N ARG A 941 11.59 64.40 -35.85
CA ARG A 941 11.69 63.78 -37.19
C ARG A 941 12.45 62.44 -37.18
N SER A 942 13.34 62.22 -36.22
CA SER A 942 14.05 60.95 -36.03
C SER A 942 13.12 59.75 -35.80
N LEU A 943 11.91 59.94 -35.24
CA LEU A 943 10.95 58.85 -35.09
C LEU A 943 10.53 58.24 -36.44
N MET A 944 10.70 58.96 -37.57
CA MET A 944 10.45 58.40 -38.91
C MET A 944 11.35 57.21 -39.26
N GLN A 945 12.48 57.02 -38.54
CA GLN A 945 13.34 55.85 -38.66
C GLN A 945 12.71 54.56 -38.09
N LEU A 946 11.67 54.69 -37.24
CA LEU A 946 10.94 53.60 -36.60
C LEU A 946 9.97 52.91 -37.58
N THR A 947 10.52 52.27 -38.60
CA THR A 947 9.77 51.56 -39.67
C THR A 947 8.93 50.38 -39.15
N ASN A 948 9.27 49.83 -38.00
CA ASN A 948 8.55 48.75 -37.33
C ASN A 948 7.37 49.23 -36.47
N LEU A 949 7.19 50.53 -36.26
CA LEU A 949 6.16 51.07 -35.35
C LEU A 949 4.74 50.75 -35.84
N ARG A 950 3.89 50.28 -34.91
CA ARG A 950 2.48 49.87 -35.17
C ARG A 950 1.48 50.56 -34.25
N VAL A 951 1.92 50.98 -33.06
CA VAL A 951 1.13 51.77 -32.10
C VAL A 951 1.90 53.04 -31.72
N LEU A 952 1.27 54.22 -31.84
CA LEU A 952 1.82 55.51 -31.42
C LEU A 952 0.73 56.40 -30.82
N HIS A 953 0.67 56.48 -29.50
CA HIS A 953 -0.36 57.24 -28.77
C HIS A 953 0.29 58.40 -27.98
N PHE A 954 -0.09 59.64 -28.30
CA PHE A 954 0.42 60.88 -27.71
C PHE A 954 -0.71 61.93 -27.48
N ILE A 955 -1.96 61.48 -27.41
CA ILE A 955 -3.12 62.29 -27.01
C ILE A 955 -2.99 62.82 -25.55
N ARG A 956 -3.50 64.02 -25.26
CA ARG A 956 -3.49 64.64 -23.92
C ARG A 956 -2.09 64.68 -23.25
N SER A 957 -1.06 64.98 -24.04
CA SER A 957 0.33 65.03 -23.56
C SER A 957 1.10 66.29 -23.95
N GLY A 958 0.42 67.36 -24.40
CA GLY A 958 1.07 68.59 -24.88
C GLY A 958 1.85 68.48 -26.19
N LEU A 959 2.11 67.27 -26.67
CA LEU A 959 2.78 66.97 -27.95
C LEU A 959 1.85 67.14 -29.15
N CYS A 960 2.45 67.49 -30.29
CA CYS A 960 1.81 67.42 -31.60
C CYS A 960 2.73 66.83 -32.67
N ALA A 961 2.14 66.20 -33.69
CA ALA A 961 2.86 65.69 -34.86
C ALA A 961 3.20 66.84 -35.84
N PRO A 962 4.44 66.94 -36.36
CA PRO A 962 4.80 67.84 -37.45
C PRO A 962 3.82 67.79 -38.63
N GLY A 963 3.53 68.95 -39.23
CA GLY A 963 2.55 69.08 -40.30
C GLY A 963 3.06 68.76 -41.71
N ASP A 964 4.32 68.36 -41.86
CA ASP A 964 4.92 68.10 -43.19
C ASP A 964 4.47 66.75 -43.79
N ASP A 965 4.37 66.70 -45.12
CA ASP A 965 3.83 65.55 -45.86
C ASP A 965 4.62 64.26 -45.57
N ALA A 966 5.93 64.33 -45.36
CA ALA A 966 6.77 63.16 -45.15
C ALA A 966 6.52 62.55 -43.76
N PHE A 967 6.46 63.38 -42.72
CA PHE A 967 6.08 62.94 -41.37
C PHE A 967 4.64 62.44 -41.33
N GLN A 968 3.70 63.13 -41.99
CA GLN A 968 2.31 62.71 -42.06
C GLN A 968 2.13 61.41 -42.85
N MET A 969 2.90 61.15 -43.92
CA MET A 969 2.91 59.86 -44.61
C MET A 969 3.44 58.73 -43.70
N TRP A 970 4.54 58.95 -42.98
CA TRP A 970 5.05 57.97 -42.00
C TRP A 970 4.01 57.67 -40.91
N LEU A 971 3.46 58.72 -40.28
CA LEU A 971 2.42 58.62 -39.25
C LEU A 971 1.17 57.89 -39.77
N ASN A 972 0.78 58.13 -41.03
CA ASN A 972 -0.37 57.47 -41.62
C ASN A 972 -0.20 55.95 -41.80
N ASN A 973 1.03 55.46 -42.00
CA ASN A 973 1.33 54.03 -42.05
C ASN A 973 1.25 53.30 -40.68
N ILE A 974 1.23 54.03 -39.56
CA ILE A 974 1.07 53.45 -38.22
C ILE A 974 -0.40 53.04 -38.02
N ARG A 975 -0.65 51.75 -37.72
CA ARG A 975 -2.00 51.16 -37.65
C ARG A 975 -2.87 51.78 -36.55
N HIS A 976 -2.31 51.93 -35.35
CA HIS A 976 -3.01 52.45 -34.19
C HIS A 976 -2.32 53.75 -33.75
N LYS A 977 -2.98 54.89 -33.94
CA LYS A 977 -2.41 56.20 -33.62
C LYS A 977 -3.45 57.11 -33.00
N SER A 978 -3.02 57.94 -32.05
CA SER A 978 -3.86 58.96 -31.43
C SER A 978 -3.02 60.15 -30.95
N GLY A 979 -3.46 61.36 -31.26
CA GLY A 979 -2.76 62.62 -30.95
C GLY A 979 -2.98 63.67 -32.04
N PRO A 980 -2.77 64.97 -31.75
CA PRO A 980 -3.03 66.06 -32.69
C PRO A 980 -1.87 66.31 -33.66
N THR A 981 -2.17 66.72 -34.89
CA THR A 981 -1.18 67.42 -35.74
C THR A 981 -1.01 68.86 -35.25
N CYS A 982 0.20 69.41 -35.34
CA CYS A 982 0.48 70.78 -34.93
C CYS A 982 -0.32 71.81 -35.74
N SER A 983 -0.82 72.85 -35.08
CA SER A 983 -1.61 73.92 -35.70
C SER A 983 -0.90 75.28 -35.63
N GLY A 984 -1.07 76.09 -36.68
CA GLY A 984 -0.37 77.36 -36.86
C GLY A 984 1.04 77.24 -37.48
N VAL A 985 1.67 78.38 -37.77
CA VAL A 985 3.03 78.42 -38.33
C VAL A 985 4.04 77.72 -37.43
N HIS A 986 4.97 76.98 -38.02
CA HIS A 986 6.00 76.25 -37.29
C HIS A 986 7.29 76.05 -38.09
N PHE A 987 8.45 76.25 -37.47
CA PHE A 987 9.74 75.90 -38.05
C PHE A 987 9.95 74.39 -38.07
N ALA A 988 10.40 73.86 -39.22
CA ALA A 988 10.60 72.43 -39.41
C ALA A 988 11.93 71.89 -38.85
N ASP A 989 12.95 72.76 -38.78
CA ASP A 989 14.34 72.45 -38.44
C ASP A 989 14.91 73.50 -37.47
N SER A 990 15.96 73.17 -36.71
CA SER A 990 16.62 74.09 -35.78
C SER A 990 17.72 74.92 -36.46
N VAL A 991 18.02 76.10 -35.90
CA VAL A 991 19.24 76.87 -36.26
C VAL A 991 20.34 76.53 -35.25
N ALA A 992 21.52 76.15 -35.74
CA ALA A 992 22.70 76.02 -34.90
C ALA A 992 23.34 77.39 -34.61
N ASP A 993 24.03 77.52 -33.49
CA ASP A 993 24.81 78.72 -33.17
C ASP A 993 25.86 79.02 -34.26
N GLN A 994 26.00 80.31 -34.60
CA GLN A 994 26.85 80.78 -35.69
C GLN A 994 28.08 81.52 -35.15
N SER A 995 29.27 81.17 -35.65
CA SER A 995 30.53 81.76 -35.23
C SER A 995 31.28 82.28 -36.46
N PHE A 996 31.48 83.59 -36.54
CA PHE A 996 32.05 84.23 -37.73
C PHE A 996 33.41 84.91 -37.45
N PRO A 997 34.46 84.67 -38.26
CA PRO A 997 35.72 85.39 -38.12
C PRO A 997 35.61 86.85 -38.58
N ARG A 998 36.04 87.78 -37.73
CA ARG A 998 36.11 89.21 -38.05
C ARG A 998 36.93 89.49 -39.31
N ALA A 999 36.45 90.41 -40.13
CA ALA A 999 37.08 90.89 -41.36
C ALA A 999 37.32 89.82 -42.45
N GLN A 1000 36.58 88.70 -42.41
CA GLN A 1000 36.46 87.75 -43.52
C GLN A 1000 34.99 87.67 -43.97
N PRO A 1001 34.68 87.59 -45.27
CA PRO A 1001 33.29 87.42 -45.73
C PRO A 1001 32.74 86.09 -45.23
N ILE A 1002 31.51 86.09 -44.69
CA ILE A 1002 30.89 84.84 -44.24
C ILE A 1002 30.33 84.07 -45.43
N VAL A 1003 30.33 82.73 -45.33
CA VAL A 1003 29.47 81.90 -46.19
C VAL A 1003 28.03 82.21 -45.81
N THR A 1004 27.20 82.53 -46.81
CA THR A 1004 25.79 82.90 -46.61
C THR A 1004 25.03 81.78 -45.88
N VAL A 1005 24.50 82.09 -44.70
CA VAL A 1005 23.73 81.15 -43.87
C VAL A 1005 22.26 81.28 -44.23
N VAL A 1006 21.66 80.22 -44.77
CA VAL A 1006 20.22 80.15 -45.02
C VAL A 1006 19.53 79.67 -43.74
N LEU A 1007 18.59 80.44 -43.22
CA LEU A 1007 17.79 80.05 -42.05
C LEU A 1007 16.57 79.19 -42.48
N PRO A 1008 16.10 78.26 -41.62
CA PRO A 1008 15.00 77.36 -41.94
C PRO A 1008 13.71 78.05 -42.38
N GLU A 1009 12.98 77.41 -43.27
CA GLU A 1009 11.60 77.79 -43.60
C GLU A 1009 10.64 77.34 -42.48
N ALA A 1010 9.62 78.15 -42.21
CA ALA A 1010 8.47 77.74 -41.41
C ALA A 1010 7.34 77.28 -42.33
N ILE A 1011 6.62 76.25 -41.89
CA ILE A 1011 5.46 75.65 -42.54
C ILE A 1011 4.20 76.24 -41.89
N GLY A 1012 3.20 76.62 -42.69
CA GLY A 1012 1.94 77.20 -42.21
C GLY A 1012 1.23 78.02 -43.29
N ALA A 1013 0.32 78.91 -42.88
CA ALA A 1013 -0.49 79.67 -43.83
C ALA A 1013 0.28 80.81 -44.51
N SER A 1014 0.48 80.70 -45.82
CA SER A 1014 1.15 81.72 -46.63
C SER A 1014 0.31 83.01 -46.76
N PRO A 1015 0.91 84.22 -46.76
CA PRO A 1015 2.35 84.49 -46.61
C PRO A 1015 2.85 84.32 -45.18
N ILE A 1016 4.08 83.80 -45.05
CA ILE A 1016 4.78 83.67 -43.77
C ILE A 1016 5.87 84.74 -43.69
N ASN A 1017 5.87 85.48 -42.58
CA ASN A 1017 6.73 86.62 -42.36
C ASN A 1017 7.82 86.31 -41.33
N TYR A 1018 9.08 86.63 -41.66
CA TYR A 1018 10.26 86.29 -40.84
C TYR A 1018 10.88 87.52 -40.19
N THR A 1019 11.38 87.38 -38.96
CA THR A 1019 12.08 88.45 -38.23
C THR A 1019 13.25 87.88 -37.42
N LEU A 1020 14.34 88.64 -37.31
CA LEU A 1020 15.52 88.28 -36.51
C LEU A 1020 15.77 89.41 -35.50
N THR A 1021 15.89 89.07 -34.22
CA THR A 1021 16.04 90.04 -33.11
C THR A 1021 17.05 89.53 -32.08
N PRO A 1022 17.97 90.35 -31.51
CA PRO A 1022 18.18 91.78 -31.76
C PRO A 1022 18.79 92.07 -33.16
N ALA A 1023 19.26 93.29 -33.39
CA ALA A 1023 19.98 93.64 -34.62
C ALA A 1023 21.33 92.92 -34.73
N LEU A 1024 21.75 92.58 -35.95
CA LEU A 1024 23.00 91.87 -36.23
C LEU A 1024 24.26 92.72 -35.98
N PRO A 1025 25.43 92.09 -35.74
CA PRO A 1025 26.71 92.79 -35.62
C PRO A 1025 27.07 93.58 -36.88
N THR A 1026 27.73 94.73 -36.70
CA THR A 1026 28.06 95.66 -37.80
C THR A 1026 28.83 94.98 -38.94
N GLY A 1027 28.20 94.93 -40.12
CA GLY A 1027 28.74 94.30 -41.32
C GLY A 1027 28.04 92.99 -41.72
N LEU A 1028 27.15 92.46 -40.88
CA LEU A 1028 26.21 91.39 -41.22
C LEU A 1028 24.80 91.96 -41.46
N ALA A 1029 24.07 91.35 -42.39
CA ALA A 1029 22.68 91.68 -42.72
C ALA A 1029 21.82 90.41 -42.80
N PHE A 1030 20.54 90.54 -42.46
CA PHE A 1030 19.53 89.50 -42.61
C PHE A 1030 18.56 89.87 -43.74
N ASP A 1031 18.54 89.06 -44.79
CA ASP A 1031 17.55 89.11 -45.86
C ASP A 1031 16.32 88.31 -45.42
N GLN A 1032 15.23 89.03 -45.15
CA GLN A 1032 13.94 88.50 -44.71
C GLN A 1032 13.18 87.72 -45.79
N ALA A 1033 13.40 88.01 -47.08
CA ALA A 1033 12.71 87.36 -48.18
C ALA A 1033 13.40 86.04 -48.56
N ASN A 1034 14.73 86.05 -48.62
CA ASN A 1034 15.54 84.85 -48.90
C ASN A 1034 15.94 84.07 -47.64
N ARG A 1035 15.56 84.54 -46.45
CA ARG A 1035 15.90 84.01 -45.12
C ARG A 1035 17.41 83.90 -44.85
N THR A 1036 18.25 84.72 -45.46
CA THR A 1036 19.72 84.56 -45.37
C THR A 1036 20.41 85.56 -44.45
N ILE A 1037 21.44 85.12 -43.72
CA ILE A 1037 22.43 85.99 -43.09
C ILE A 1037 23.69 86.01 -43.97
N SER A 1038 24.15 87.20 -44.35
CA SER A 1038 25.36 87.39 -45.17
C SER A 1038 26.12 88.65 -44.76
N GLY A 1039 27.38 88.78 -45.20
CA GLY A 1039 28.16 90.02 -45.07
C GLY A 1039 29.62 89.82 -44.66
N LEU A 1040 30.21 90.89 -44.13
CA LEU A 1040 31.60 91.01 -43.71
C LEU A 1040 31.62 91.59 -42.28
N PRO A 1041 31.62 90.76 -41.22
CA PRO A 1041 31.53 91.24 -39.84
C PRO A 1041 32.78 92.04 -39.44
N THR A 1042 32.58 93.29 -39.01
CA THR A 1042 33.68 94.25 -38.77
C THR A 1042 34.04 94.45 -37.29
N VAL A 1043 33.18 94.02 -36.37
CA VAL A 1043 33.28 94.23 -34.92
C VAL A 1043 33.21 92.88 -34.21
N VAL A 1044 34.12 92.63 -33.25
CA VAL A 1044 34.07 91.44 -32.39
C VAL A 1044 32.85 91.54 -31.47
N THR A 1045 32.02 90.50 -31.41
CA THR A 1045 30.86 90.43 -30.52
C THR A 1045 30.80 89.08 -29.82
N PRO A 1046 30.51 89.04 -28.51
CA PRO A 1046 30.32 87.77 -27.80
C PRO A 1046 29.08 87.04 -28.36
N ALA A 1047 28.98 85.75 -28.06
CA ALA A 1047 27.80 84.93 -28.33
C ALA A 1047 26.52 85.59 -27.80
N THR A 1048 25.81 86.26 -28.69
CA THR A 1048 24.60 87.02 -28.39
C THR A 1048 23.40 86.21 -28.86
N PRO A 1049 22.39 85.92 -28.02
CA PRO A 1049 21.24 85.12 -28.42
C PRO A 1049 20.32 85.92 -29.37
N TYR A 1050 20.03 85.34 -30.53
CA TYR A 1050 19.07 85.84 -31.50
C TYR A 1050 17.83 84.97 -31.53
N ARG A 1051 16.66 85.60 -31.52
CA ARG A 1051 15.37 84.97 -31.78
C ARG A 1051 15.00 85.20 -33.24
N TYR A 1052 14.84 84.09 -33.97
CA TYR A 1052 14.36 84.05 -35.34
C TYR A 1052 12.90 83.60 -35.34
N LYS A 1053 11.99 84.53 -35.62
CA LYS A 1053 10.54 84.36 -35.47
C LYS A 1053 9.83 84.37 -36.82
N ALA A 1054 8.99 83.36 -37.06
CA ALA A 1054 8.03 83.29 -38.15
C ALA A 1054 6.64 83.76 -37.68
N THR A 1055 5.79 84.19 -38.60
CA THR A 1055 4.39 84.57 -38.35
C THR A 1055 3.57 84.30 -39.61
N ASP A 1056 2.50 83.52 -39.52
CA ASP A 1056 1.62 83.23 -40.67
C ASP A 1056 0.55 84.32 -40.91
N ALA A 1057 -0.17 84.16 -42.02
CA ALA A 1057 -1.31 84.99 -42.41
C ALA A 1057 -2.47 85.03 -41.38
N HIS A 1058 -2.51 84.10 -40.43
CA HIS A 1058 -3.50 84.07 -39.34
C HIS A 1058 -2.96 84.66 -38.02
N GLY A 1059 -1.71 85.14 -38.02
CA GLY A 1059 -1.05 85.71 -36.84
C GLY A 1059 -0.50 84.69 -35.86
N SER A 1060 -0.50 83.38 -36.19
CA SER A 1060 0.19 82.37 -35.38
C SER A 1060 1.69 82.45 -35.59
N THR A 1061 2.48 82.22 -34.54
CA THR A 1061 3.92 82.51 -34.54
C THR A 1061 4.75 81.45 -33.83
N ASP A 1062 5.84 81.03 -34.46
CA ASP A 1062 6.88 80.19 -33.89
C ASP A 1062 8.21 80.94 -33.88
N SER A 1063 9.16 80.56 -33.02
CA SER A 1063 10.49 81.17 -33.01
C SER A 1063 11.60 80.23 -32.58
N LEU A 1064 12.58 80.04 -33.47
CA LEU A 1064 13.87 79.44 -33.14
C LEU A 1064 14.73 80.45 -32.37
N SER A 1065 15.69 79.95 -31.58
CA SER A 1065 16.69 80.75 -30.91
C SER A 1065 18.07 80.12 -31.10
N PHE A 1066 19.06 80.94 -31.42
CA PHE A 1066 20.46 80.55 -31.63
C PHE A 1066 21.36 81.76 -31.36
N SER A 1067 22.60 81.55 -30.93
CA SER A 1067 23.54 82.65 -30.70
C SER A 1067 24.37 82.95 -31.94
N ILE A 1068 24.73 84.22 -32.14
CA ILE A 1068 25.73 84.64 -33.11
C ILE A 1068 26.89 85.28 -32.36
N GLU A 1069 28.12 84.86 -32.67
CA GLU A 1069 29.35 85.51 -32.23
C GLU A 1069 30.22 85.92 -33.42
N VAL A 1070 30.96 87.02 -33.25
CA VAL A 1070 32.02 87.42 -34.17
C VAL A 1070 33.32 87.38 -33.39
N TYR A 1071 34.21 86.45 -33.73
CA TYR A 1071 35.48 86.26 -33.03
C TYR A 1071 36.64 86.90 -33.81
N SER A 1072 37.75 87.19 -33.12
CA SER A 1072 39.00 87.55 -33.79
C SER A 1072 39.82 86.28 -34.02
N PRO A 1073 40.19 85.94 -35.26
CA PRO A 1073 41.11 84.82 -35.50
C PRO A 1073 42.50 85.13 -34.91
N VAL A 1074 43.18 84.09 -34.43
CA VAL A 1074 44.55 84.10 -33.90
C VAL A 1074 45.46 83.34 -34.88
N SER A 1075 46.76 83.62 -34.89
CA SER A 1075 47.74 83.00 -35.80
C SER A 1075 47.90 81.50 -35.58
N ALA A 1076 47.91 80.73 -36.68
CA ALA A 1076 47.79 79.26 -36.72
C ALA A 1076 49.04 78.46 -36.28
N GLU A 1077 49.91 79.00 -35.41
CA GLU A 1077 51.10 78.29 -34.91
C GLU A 1077 50.86 77.53 -33.59
N HIS A 1078 49.66 77.66 -32.99
CA HIS A 1078 49.27 77.02 -31.73
C HIS A 1078 47.86 76.39 -31.84
N GLU A 1079 47.67 75.42 -32.74
CA GLU A 1079 46.40 74.67 -32.89
C GLU A 1079 46.34 73.31 -32.14
N SER A 1080 47.42 72.90 -31.45
CA SER A 1080 47.43 71.68 -30.62
C SER A 1080 47.69 71.98 -29.14
N LEU A 1081 47.17 71.13 -28.26
CA LEU A 1081 47.61 71.06 -26.87
C LEU A 1081 49.11 70.69 -26.77
N PRO A 1082 49.81 71.05 -25.67
CA PRO A 1082 51.11 70.47 -25.34
C PRO A 1082 51.03 68.94 -25.25
N GLU A 1083 52.08 68.23 -25.68
CA GLU A 1083 52.13 66.76 -25.56
C GLU A 1083 52.41 66.27 -24.13
N GLU A 1084 52.89 67.15 -23.23
CA GLU A 1084 53.23 66.85 -21.84
C GLU A 1084 52.48 67.76 -20.86
N PHE A 1085 52.11 67.22 -19.70
CA PHE A 1085 51.43 67.92 -18.59
C PHE A 1085 51.88 67.34 -17.24
N VAL A 1086 51.80 68.13 -16.16
CA VAL A 1086 52.47 67.82 -14.88
C VAL A 1086 51.45 67.58 -13.76
N LEU A 1087 51.59 66.48 -13.01
CA LEU A 1087 50.81 66.22 -11.80
C LEU A 1087 51.49 66.83 -10.57
N HIS A 1088 50.72 67.54 -9.73
CA HIS A 1088 51.17 68.11 -8.47
C HIS A 1088 50.43 67.48 -7.27
N GLY A 1089 51.20 66.75 -6.46
CA GLY A 1089 50.75 66.01 -5.28
C GLY A 1089 50.32 64.58 -5.61
N ASN A 1090 50.86 63.59 -4.89
CA ASN A 1090 50.46 62.19 -5.04
C ASN A 1090 49.16 61.90 -4.29
N PHE A 1091 48.15 61.46 -5.03
CA PHE A 1091 46.95 60.79 -4.54
C PHE A 1091 46.91 59.35 -5.10
N PRO A 1092 46.41 58.35 -4.36
CA PRO A 1092 45.93 58.42 -2.97
C PRO A 1092 47.09 58.50 -1.96
N ASN A 1093 47.01 59.46 -1.04
CA ASN A 1093 47.88 59.58 0.13
C ASN A 1093 46.97 59.96 1.32
N PRO A 1094 47.06 59.28 2.49
CA PRO A 1094 46.17 59.55 3.63
C PRO A 1094 46.19 60.99 4.17
N PHE A 1095 47.15 61.83 3.76
CA PHE A 1095 47.26 63.24 4.15
C PHE A 1095 46.91 64.25 3.04
N ARG A 1096 46.45 63.81 1.85
CA ARG A 1096 45.91 64.68 0.79
C ARG A 1096 44.80 63.99 0.00
N HIS A 1097 43.63 64.62 -0.06
CA HIS A 1097 42.47 64.15 -0.83
C HIS A 1097 42.38 64.73 -2.26
N THR A 1098 43.47 65.35 -2.74
CA THR A 1098 43.55 66.03 -4.04
C THR A 1098 44.90 65.91 -4.73
N THR A 1099 44.86 65.66 -6.04
CA THR A 1099 45.96 65.91 -6.99
C THR A 1099 45.54 67.02 -7.94
N GLN A 1100 46.46 67.91 -8.32
CA GLN A 1100 46.23 68.92 -9.35
C GLN A 1100 46.95 68.51 -10.63
N LEU A 1101 46.26 68.57 -11.78
CA LEU A 1101 46.86 68.36 -13.10
C LEU A 1101 47.07 69.72 -13.77
N LEU A 1102 48.33 70.09 -14.01
CA LEU A 1102 48.74 71.36 -14.62
C LEU A 1102 49.05 71.18 -16.11
N MET A 1103 48.43 72.01 -16.95
CA MET A 1103 48.62 72.05 -18.40
C MET A 1103 48.70 73.50 -18.90
N ASP A 1104 49.35 73.75 -20.03
CA ASP A 1104 49.25 75.04 -20.73
C ASP A 1104 48.12 75.00 -21.76
N LEU A 1105 47.23 76.00 -21.75
CA LEU A 1105 46.11 76.10 -22.69
C LEU A 1105 46.35 77.20 -23.72
N PRO A 1106 46.58 76.87 -25.02
CA PRO A 1106 46.78 77.87 -26.07
C PRO A 1106 45.53 78.71 -26.39
N TRP A 1107 44.32 78.18 -26.18
CA TRP A 1107 43.04 78.89 -26.34
C TRP A 1107 42.08 78.61 -25.17
N PRO A 1108 41.05 79.44 -24.92
CA PRO A 1108 40.03 79.15 -23.90
C PRO A 1108 39.23 77.91 -24.29
N ALA A 1109 39.21 76.90 -23.43
CA ALA A 1109 38.72 75.57 -23.77
C ALA A 1109 37.89 74.95 -22.64
N ARG A 1110 36.93 74.11 -23.03
CA ARG A 1110 36.23 73.22 -22.12
C ARG A 1110 37.07 71.95 -21.95
N VAL A 1111 37.58 71.72 -20.75
CA VAL A 1111 38.54 70.65 -20.46
C VAL A 1111 37.88 69.54 -19.65
N THR A 1112 38.05 68.29 -20.08
CA THR A 1112 37.79 67.08 -19.30
C THR A 1112 39.05 66.23 -19.18
N VAL A 1113 39.22 65.60 -18.03
CA VAL A 1113 40.29 64.63 -17.74
C VAL A 1113 39.67 63.27 -17.48
N GLU A 1114 40.12 62.26 -18.23
CA GLU A 1114 39.87 60.84 -17.96
C GLU A 1114 40.99 60.25 -17.12
N VAL A 1115 40.63 59.32 -16.23
CA VAL A 1115 41.56 58.39 -15.57
C VAL A 1115 41.25 56.99 -16.09
N ILE A 1116 42.29 56.29 -16.55
CA ILE A 1116 42.23 54.98 -17.21
C ILE A 1116 43.23 54.05 -16.51
N ASP A 1117 42.89 52.78 -16.33
CA ASP A 1117 43.80 51.81 -15.69
C ASP A 1117 44.84 51.22 -16.68
N VAL A 1118 45.76 50.40 -16.16
CA VAL A 1118 46.80 49.74 -16.95
C VAL A 1118 46.30 48.72 -17.99
N ILE A 1119 45.02 48.31 -17.93
CA ILE A 1119 44.40 47.44 -18.94
C ILE A 1119 43.53 48.22 -19.94
N GLY A 1120 43.50 49.55 -19.84
CA GLY A 1120 42.82 50.44 -20.78
C GLY A 1120 41.35 50.72 -20.45
N ARG A 1121 40.85 50.29 -19.29
CA ARG A 1121 39.47 50.59 -18.84
C ARG A 1121 39.42 52.01 -18.28
N ARG A 1122 38.45 52.81 -18.74
CA ARG A 1122 38.13 54.12 -18.14
C ARG A 1122 37.58 53.89 -16.72
N VAL A 1123 38.21 54.51 -15.73
CA VAL A 1123 37.91 54.39 -14.29
C VAL A 1123 37.15 55.63 -13.79
N LEU A 1124 37.45 56.81 -14.35
CA LEU A 1124 36.83 58.08 -14.00
C LEU A 1124 36.84 59.03 -15.20
N THR A 1125 35.84 59.90 -15.31
CA THR A 1125 35.91 61.14 -16.09
C THR A 1125 35.51 62.29 -15.19
N THR A 1126 36.26 63.40 -15.25
CA THR A 1126 35.96 64.62 -14.49
C THR A 1126 34.87 65.47 -15.17
N PRO A 1127 34.08 66.26 -14.38
CA PRO A 1127 33.18 67.27 -14.94
C PRO A 1127 33.90 68.26 -15.84
N SER A 1128 33.27 68.66 -16.94
CA SER A 1128 33.88 69.55 -17.92
C SER A 1128 34.06 70.96 -17.36
N THR A 1129 35.30 71.41 -17.23
CA THR A 1129 35.66 72.69 -16.65
C THR A 1129 36.07 73.68 -17.74
N ASP A 1130 35.43 74.84 -17.81
CA ASP A 1130 35.78 75.90 -18.75
C ASP A 1130 36.99 76.70 -18.25
N LEU A 1131 38.11 76.62 -18.96
CA LEU A 1131 39.39 77.20 -18.59
C LEU A 1131 39.88 78.21 -19.62
N ASN A 1132 40.34 79.36 -19.15
CA ASN A 1132 40.91 80.41 -20.00
C ASN A 1132 42.30 80.05 -20.52
N ALA A 1133 42.64 80.51 -21.73
CA ALA A 1133 43.99 80.43 -22.28
C ALA A 1133 45.06 80.94 -21.31
N GLY A 1134 46.26 80.36 -21.36
CA GLY A 1134 47.40 80.72 -20.53
C GLY A 1134 48.17 79.50 -20.03
N TRP A 1135 49.33 79.76 -19.44
CA TRP A 1135 50.21 78.73 -18.87
C TRP A 1135 49.71 78.29 -17.49
N GLN A 1136 50.06 77.06 -17.11
CA GLN A 1136 49.79 76.41 -15.81
C GLN A 1136 48.32 76.53 -15.34
N ARG A 1137 47.39 76.08 -16.18
CA ARG A 1137 45.98 75.87 -15.81
C ARG A 1137 45.82 74.55 -15.08
N SER A 1138 45.18 74.59 -13.91
CA SER A 1138 44.94 73.45 -13.04
C SER A 1138 43.55 72.86 -13.23
N VAL A 1139 43.45 71.53 -13.33
CA VAL A 1139 42.24 70.76 -13.04
C VAL A 1139 42.47 70.02 -11.73
N ASP A 1140 41.56 70.20 -10.77
CA ASP A 1140 41.65 69.57 -9.44
C ASP A 1140 40.92 68.22 -9.42
N LEU A 1141 41.64 67.17 -9.01
CA LEU A 1141 41.13 65.81 -8.89
C LEU A 1141 40.78 65.51 -7.42
N THR A 1142 39.60 65.93 -6.98
CA THR A 1142 38.98 65.53 -5.70
C THR A 1142 38.28 64.17 -5.87
N MET A 1143 38.75 63.12 -5.18
CA MET A 1143 38.16 61.78 -5.24
C MET A 1143 38.11 61.12 -3.87
N ALA A 1144 36.98 60.50 -3.54
CA ALA A 1144 36.78 59.84 -2.24
C ALA A 1144 37.26 58.37 -2.20
N ALA A 1145 37.21 57.66 -3.33
CA ALA A 1145 37.53 56.23 -3.40
C ALA A 1145 38.04 55.80 -4.79
N LEU A 1146 39.33 56.03 -5.07
CA LEU A 1146 40.05 55.28 -6.10
C LEU A 1146 40.97 54.25 -5.40
N PRO A 1147 41.06 53.00 -5.88
CA PRO A 1147 42.02 52.03 -5.37
C PRO A 1147 43.48 52.50 -5.51
N SER A 1148 44.36 51.93 -4.69
CA SER A 1148 45.81 52.11 -4.87
C SER A 1148 46.27 51.34 -6.11
N GLY A 1149 46.68 52.05 -7.16
CA GLY A 1149 47.05 51.44 -8.44
C GLY A 1149 47.78 52.40 -9.37
N LEU A 1150 48.26 51.85 -10.49
CA LEU A 1150 48.87 52.60 -11.58
C LEU A 1150 47.79 53.05 -12.56
N TYR A 1151 47.78 54.34 -12.91
CA TYR A 1151 46.79 54.96 -13.77
C TYR A 1151 47.42 55.79 -14.89
N LEU A 1152 46.70 55.89 -16.01
CA LEU A 1152 47.00 56.70 -17.18
C LEU A 1152 45.96 57.82 -17.26
N TYR A 1153 46.43 59.06 -17.45
CA TYR A 1153 45.57 60.24 -17.56
C TYR A 1153 45.45 60.67 -19.02
N ARG A 1154 44.25 61.02 -19.47
CA ARG A 1154 44.00 61.57 -20.81
C ARG A 1154 43.25 62.89 -20.70
N VAL A 1155 43.72 63.93 -21.38
CA VAL A 1155 43.11 65.26 -21.38
C VAL A 1155 42.45 65.52 -22.72
N HIS A 1156 41.18 65.95 -22.67
CA HIS A 1156 40.42 66.46 -23.81
C HIS A 1156 40.15 67.94 -23.61
N ALA A 1157 40.57 68.76 -24.58
CA ALA A 1157 40.18 70.16 -24.65
C ALA A 1157 39.31 70.36 -25.91
N SER A 1158 38.05 70.71 -25.71
CA SER A 1158 37.17 71.16 -26.78
C SER A 1158 37.08 72.68 -26.78
N LEU A 1159 36.78 73.26 -27.95
CA LEU A 1159 36.28 74.64 -27.96
C LEU A 1159 34.96 74.67 -27.16
N PRO A 1160 34.60 75.77 -26.46
CA PRO A 1160 33.41 75.85 -25.60
C PRO A 1160 32.05 75.55 -26.27
N ARG A 1161 32.06 75.30 -27.59
CA ARG A 1161 30.92 75.03 -28.48
C ARG A 1161 31.06 73.72 -29.26
N GLY A 1162 31.69 72.72 -28.66
CA GLY A 1162 31.51 71.30 -29.02
C GLY A 1162 32.44 70.71 -30.08
N ARG A 1163 33.22 71.50 -30.84
CA ARG A 1163 34.31 70.94 -31.65
C ARG A 1163 35.47 70.50 -30.75
N VAL A 1164 35.67 69.19 -30.66
CA VAL A 1164 36.90 68.57 -30.16
C VAL A 1164 37.99 68.83 -31.20
N VAL A 1165 39.08 69.52 -30.82
CA VAL A 1165 40.16 69.88 -31.76
C VAL A 1165 41.30 68.88 -31.68
N HIS A 1166 41.82 68.57 -30.48
CA HIS A 1166 42.81 67.53 -30.26
C HIS A 1166 42.64 66.83 -28.89
N ALA A 1167 43.19 65.62 -28.77
CA ALA A 1167 43.30 64.87 -27.52
C ALA A 1167 44.80 64.60 -27.22
N GLY A 1168 45.23 64.88 -26.00
CA GLY A 1168 46.62 64.67 -25.56
C GLY A 1168 46.95 63.19 -25.34
N ARG A 1169 48.23 62.81 -25.47
CA ARG A 1169 48.72 61.47 -25.13
C ARG A 1169 48.86 61.28 -23.61
N PHE A 1170 48.92 60.02 -23.19
CA PHE A 1170 48.93 59.64 -21.78
C PHE A 1170 50.28 59.95 -21.11
N VAL A 1171 50.25 60.50 -19.90
CA VAL A 1171 51.41 60.53 -19.00
C VAL A 1171 51.43 59.27 -18.14
N HIS A 1172 52.57 58.61 -18.07
CA HIS A 1172 52.84 57.47 -17.16
C HIS A 1172 53.61 57.98 -15.93
N VAL A 1173 52.99 57.91 -14.76
CA VAL A 1173 53.62 58.19 -13.46
C VAL A 1173 53.64 56.89 -12.64
N ARG A 1174 54.77 56.59 -11.98
CA ARG A 1174 54.93 55.43 -11.09
C ARG A 1174 54.49 55.73 -9.66
#